data_AF-A0A7L1S9C1-F1
#
_entry.id   AF-A0A7L1S9C1-F1
#
_cell.length_a   1.000
_cell.length_b   1.000
_cell.length_c   1.000
_cell.angle_alpha   90.00
_cell.angle_beta   90.00
_cell.angle_gamma   90.00
#
_symmetry.space_group_name_H-M   'P 1'
#
loop_
_entity.id
_entity.type
_entity.pdbx_description
1 polymer ?
#
loop_
_entity_poly.entity_id
_entity_poly.type
_entity_poly.pdbx_seq_one_letter_code
_entity_poly.pdbx_strand_id
1 'polypeptide(L)'
;MVQHFKPQIFGDRKPVYDGKKNIYTVTALPIGNERVDFEVTIPGEGKDRIFKVSIKWMAIVSWRMLHEALVSGQIPVPLESVQALDVAMRHLASMRYTPVGRSFFSPPEGYYHPLGGGREVWFGFHQSVRPAMWKMMLNIDVSATAFYKAQPVIEFMCEVLDIRNIDEQPKPLTDSQRVRFTKEIKGLKVEVTHCGQMKRKYRVCNVTRRPASHQTFPLQLESGQTVECTVAQYFKQKYNLQLKYPHLPCLQVGQEQKHTYLPLEVCNIVAGQRCIKKLTDNQTSTMIKATARSAPDRQEEISRLMKNASYNLDPYIQEFGIKVKDDMTEVTGRVLPAPILQYGGRNRAIATPNQGVWDMRGKQFYNGIEIKVWAIACFAPQKQCREEVLKNFTDQLRKISKDAGMPIQGQPCFCKYAQGADSVEPMFRHLKNTYSGLQLIIVILPGKTPVYAEVKRVGDTLLGMATQCVQVKNVVKTSPQTLSNLCLKINVKLGGINNILVPHQRSAVFQQPVIFLGADVTHPPAGDGKKPSITAVVGSMDAHPSRYCATVRVQRPRQEIIEDLSYMVRELLIQFYKSTRFKPTRIIFYRDGVPEGQLPQILHYELLAIRDACIKLEKDYQPGITYIVVQKRHHTRLFCADKNERIGKSGNIPAGTTVDTNITHPFEFDFYLCSHAGIQGTSRPSHYYVLWDDNRFTADELQILTYQLCHTYVRCTRSVSIPAPAYYARLVAFRARYHLVDKEHDSGEGSHISGQSNGRDPQALAKAVQVHQDTLRTMYFA
;
A
#
# COMPACT_ATOMS: atom_id res chain seq x y z
N MET A 1 -24.17 26.70 -15.71
CA MET A 1 -23.53 27.93 -15.18
C MET A 1 -22.80 28.69 -16.26
N VAL A 2 -21.63 28.24 -16.75
CA VAL A 2 -20.79 29.00 -17.71
C VAL A 2 -21.56 29.41 -18.97
N GLN A 3 -22.29 28.46 -19.60
CA GLN A 3 -23.13 28.76 -20.76
C GLN A 3 -24.28 29.73 -20.45
N HIS A 4 -24.92 29.58 -19.30
CA HIS A 4 -26.09 30.38 -18.90
C HIS A 4 -25.71 31.83 -18.58
N PHE A 5 -24.57 32.03 -17.90
CA PHE A 5 -24.06 33.35 -17.53
C PHE A 5 -22.95 33.85 -18.49
N LYS A 6 -22.93 33.33 -19.72
CA LYS A 6 -21.96 33.72 -20.75
C LYS A 6 -22.03 35.23 -21.03
N PRO A 7 -23.21 35.84 -21.28
CA PRO A 7 -23.28 37.25 -21.63
C PRO A 7 -22.89 38.19 -20.48
N GLN A 8 -23.23 37.84 -19.23
CA GLN A 8 -23.00 38.74 -18.10
C GLN A 8 -21.58 38.68 -17.55
N ILE A 9 -20.94 37.49 -17.54
CA ILE A 9 -19.70 37.28 -16.76
C ILE A 9 -18.60 36.65 -17.60
N PHE A 10 -18.86 35.51 -18.22
CA PHE A 10 -17.78 34.69 -18.78
C PHE A 10 -17.33 35.19 -20.16
N GLY A 11 -18.20 35.84 -20.93
CA GLY A 11 -17.92 36.22 -22.31
C GLY A 11 -17.44 35.01 -23.11
N ASP A 12 -16.40 35.18 -23.91
CA ASP A 12 -15.79 34.06 -24.66
C ASP A 12 -14.75 33.27 -23.87
N ARG A 13 -14.52 33.61 -22.59
CA ARG A 13 -13.54 32.94 -21.74
C ARG A 13 -13.98 31.52 -21.42
N LYS A 14 -13.01 30.61 -21.35
CA LYS A 14 -13.24 29.21 -20.93
C LYS A 14 -12.64 28.97 -19.54
N PRO A 15 -13.39 29.23 -18.46
CA PRO A 15 -12.89 29.01 -17.10
C PRO A 15 -12.61 27.52 -16.84
N VAL A 16 -11.58 27.24 -16.06
CA VAL A 16 -11.24 25.90 -15.56
C VAL A 16 -11.53 25.82 -14.07
N TYR A 17 -11.96 24.65 -13.59
CA TYR A 17 -12.48 24.45 -12.24
C TYR A 17 -11.95 23.17 -11.60
N ASP A 18 -11.58 23.25 -10.32
CA ASP A 18 -11.03 22.14 -9.54
C ASP A 18 -12.10 21.18 -8.95
N GLY A 19 -13.38 21.48 -9.16
CA GLY A 19 -14.48 20.71 -8.59
C GLY A 19 -14.84 21.09 -7.15
N LYS A 20 -14.17 22.10 -6.56
CA LYS A 20 -14.37 22.52 -5.17
C LYS A 20 -14.60 24.03 -5.00
N LYS A 21 -13.53 24.84 -5.08
CA LYS A 21 -13.57 26.27 -4.70
C LYS A 21 -12.76 27.16 -5.62
N ASN A 22 -11.94 26.60 -6.50
CA ASN A 22 -10.98 27.37 -7.28
C ASN A 22 -11.35 27.35 -8.76
N ILE A 23 -11.63 28.53 -9.31
CA ILE A 23 -11.84 28.78 -10.74
C ILE A 23 -10.69 29.65 -11.25
N TYR A 24 -10.14 29.31 -12.42
CA TYR A 24 -9.10 30.11 -13.07
C TYR A 24 -9.56 30.54 -14.46
N THR A 25 -9.17 31.75 -14.85
CA THR A 25 -9.41 32.35 -16.17
C THR A 25 -8.13 33.04 -16.63
N VAL A 26 -7.90 33.05 -17.95
CA VAL A 26 -6.72 33.68 -18.56
C VAL A 26 -6.73 35.21 -18.48
N THR A 27 -7.92 35.80 -18.54
CA THR A 27 -8.14 37.24 -18.39
C THR A 27 -9.14 37.48 -17.26
N ALA A 28 -9.08 38.67 -16.67
CA ALA A 28 -9.96 39.04 -15.55
C ALA A 28 -11.44 38.97 -15.96
N LEU A 29 -12.28 38.48 -15.05
CA LEU A 29 -13.74 38.52 -15.17
C LEU A 29 -14.25 39.94 -14.86
N PRO A 30 -15.34 40.40 -15.49
CA PRO A 30 -15.91 41.73 -15.29
C PRO A 30 -16.72 41.83 -13.98
N ILE A 31 -16.13 41.41 -12.86
CA ILE A 31 -16.80 41.36 -11.53
C ILE A 31 -16.12 42.23 -10.46
N GLY A 32 -14.99 42.88 -10.80
CA GLY A 32 -14.17 43.60 -9.82
C GLY A 32 -13.66 42.70 -8.69
N ASN A 33 -13.64 43.22 -7.46
CA ASN A 33 -13.24 42.48 -6.25
C ASN A 33 -14.44 42.02 -5.40
N GLU A 34 -15.65 42.43 -5.77
CA GLU A 34 -16.86 42.12 -5.03
C GLU A 34 -17.34 40.68 -5.28
N ARG A 35 -18.06 40.14 -4.31
CA ARG A 35 -18.65 38.81 -4.40
C ARG A 35 -19.95 38.92 -5.20
N VAL A 36 -20.04 38.20 -6.31
CA VAL A 36 -21.25 38.11 -7.13
C VAL A 36 -21.94 36.78 -6.88
N ASP A 37 -23.23 36.83 -6.55
CA ASP A 37 -24.08 35.67 -6.29
C ASP A 37 -24.91 35.31 -7.53
N PHE A 38 -24.99 34.00 -7.79
CA PHE A 38 -25.73 33.41 -8.90
C PHE A 38 -26.64 32.33 -8.38
N GLU A 39 -27.85 32.27 -8.95
CA GLU A 39 -28.71 31.12 -8.81
C GLU A 39 -28.52 30.20 -10.02
N VAL A 40 -28.10 28.97 -9.77
CA VAL A 40 -27.85 27.97 -10.80
C VAL A 40 -28.82 26.82 -10.61
N THR A 41 -29.76 26.68 -11.53
CA THR A 41 -30.68 25.55 -11.58
C THR A 41 -30.05 24.40 -12.35
N ILE A 42 -29.89 23.26 -11.69
CA ILE A 42 -29.43 22.02 -12.30
C ILE A 42 -30.65 21.10 -12.43
N PRO A 43 -30.95 20.58 -13.63
CA PRO A 43 -31.99 19.57 -13.82
C PRO A 43 -31.77 18.39 -12.86
N GLY A 44 -32.77 18.10 -12.03
CA GLY A 44 -32.76 16.94 -11.16
C GLY A 44 -33.65 15.83 -11.70
N GLU A 45 -33.41 14.59 -11.26
CA GLU A 45 -34.32 13.48 -11.50
C GLU A 45 -35.59 13.70 -10.63
N GLY A 46 -36.55 14.47 -11.15
CA GLY A 46 -37.88 14.71 -10.58
C GLY A 46 -38.16 16.12 -10.05
N LYS A 47 -37.17 16.78 -9.43
CA LYS A 47 -37.23 18.20 -9.04
C LYS A 47 -35.92 18.89 -9.37
N ASP A 48 -36.02 20.09 -9.91
CA ASP A 48 -34.86 20.94 -10.15
C ASP A 48 -34.11 21.24 -8.86
N ARG A 49 -32.79 21.23 -8.95
CA ARG A 49 -31.90 21.53 -7.84
C ARG A 49 -31.36 22.92 -8.03
N ILE A 50 -31.78 23.83 -7.17
CA ILE A 50 -31.35 25.21 -7.16
C ILE A 50 -30.12 25.34 -6.27
N PHE A 51 -29.03 25.87 -6.81
CA PHE A 51 -27.80 26.15 -6.09
C PHE A 51 -27.53 27.64 -6.05
N LYS A 52 -27.17 28.16 -4.88
CA LYS A 52 -26.60 29.50 -4.74
C LYS A 52 -25.08 29.39 -4.87
N VAL A 53 -24.53 29.98 -5.92
CA VAL A 53 -23.09 29.97 -6.23
C VAL A 53 -22.57 31.38 -6.11
N SER A 54 -21.42 31.56 -5.46
CA SER A 54 -20.81 32.88 -5.33
C SER A 54 -19.39 32.90 -5.85
N ILE A 55 -19.09 33.88 -6.70
CA ILE A 55 -17.77 34.07 -7.29
C ILE A 55 -17.17 35.35 -6.72
N LYS A 56 -15.92 35.27 -6.27
CA LYS A 56 -15.14 36.40 -5.77
C LYS A 56 -13.71 36.29 -6.31
N TRP A 57 -13.15 37.39 -6.80
CA TRP A 57 -11.74 37.46 -7.13
C TRP A 57 -10.86 37.25 -5.89
N MET A 58 -9.77 36.49 -6.03
CA MET A 58 -8.89 36.12 -4.91
C MET A 58 -7.45 36.56 -5.12
N ALA A 59 -6.84 36.19 -6.24
CA ALA A 59 -5.43 36.47 -6.49
C ALA A 59 -5.10 36.44 -8.00
N ILE A 60 -3.98 37.06 -8.36
CA ILE A 60 -3.32 36.88 -9.66
C ILE A 60 -2.22 35.84 -9.49
N VAL A 61 -2.20 34.83 -10.36
CA VAL A 61 -1.21 33.75 -10.36
C VAL A 61 -0.21 34.00 -11.49
N SER A 62 1.08 34.13 -11.18
CA SER A 62 2.12 34.50 -12.15
C SER A 62 2.85 33.27 -12.70
N TRP A 63 2.54 32.88 -13.94
CA TRP A 63 3.32 31.86 -14.65
C TRP A 63 4.71 32.35 -15.12
N ARG A 64 4.94 33.66 -15.18
CA ARG A 64 6.29 34.22 -15.38
C ARG A 64 7.19 33.85 -14.20
N MET A 65 6.69 34.05 -12.97
CA MET A 65 7.43 33.69 -11.75
C MET A 65 7.66 32.17 -11.66
N LEU A 66 6.69 31.35 -12.10
CA LEU A 66 6.90 29.91 -12.22
C LEU A 66 8.04 29.61 -13.21
N HIS A 67 8.06 30.23 -14.39
CA HIS A 67 9.13 30.02 -15.36
C HIS A 67 10.50 30.44 -14.80
N GLU A 68 10.60 31.61 -14.17
CA GLU A 68 11.82 32.11 -13.51
C GLU A 68 12.34 31.13 -12.45
N ALA A 69 11.46 30.54 -11.65
CA ALA A 69 11.83 29.52 -10.66
C ALA A 69 12.47 28.28 -11.29
N LEU A 70 11.92 27.81 -12.43
CA LEU A 70 12.38 26.59 -13.11
C LEU A 70 13.72 26.77 -13.85
N VAL A 71 14.01 27.98 -14.33
CA VAL A 71 15.24 28.25 -15.09
C VAL A 71 16.39 28.76 -14.22
N SER A 72 16.08 29.52 -13.16
CA SER A 72 17.12 30.10 -12.30
C SER A 72 17.48 29.22 -11.12
N GLY A 73 16.51 28.49 -10.55
CA GLY A 73 16.66 27.81 -9.26
C GLY A 73 16.90 28.74 -8.06
N GLN A 74 16.74 30.06 -8.23
CA GLN A 74 17.05 31.07 -7.20
C GLN A 74 15.85 31.40 -6.31
N ILE A 75 14.63 31.12 -6.78
CA ILE A 75 13.39 31.36 -6.06
C ILE A 75 12.63 30.03 -5.85
N PRO A 76 11.87 29.90 -4.74
CA PRO A 76 11.02 28.73 -4.52
C PRO A 76 10.01 28.53 -5.64
N VAL A 77 9.65 27.28 -5.93
CA VAL A 77 8.59 26.98 -6.91
C VAL A 77 7.24 27.49 -6.38
N PRO A 78 6.54 28.38 -7.10
CA PRO A 78 5.23 28.87 -6.68
C PRO A 78 4.15 27.79 -6.82
N LEU A 79 3.76 27.16 -5.69
CA LEU A 79 2.87 26.00 -5.68
C LEU A 79 1.46 26.33 -6.18
N GLU A 80 0.97 27.54 -5.95
CA GLU A 80 -0.29 28.04 -6.47
C GLU A 80 -0.29 28.13 -8.01
N SER A 81 0.87 28.43 -8.61
CA SER A 81 1.04 28.42 -10.07
C SER A 81 1.02 27.00 -10.64
N VAL A 82 1.69 26.07 -9.96
CA VAL A 82 1.64 24.64 -10.31
C VAL A 82 0.23 24.09 -10.17
N GLN A 83 -0.50 24.49 -9.12
CA GLN A 83 -1.89 24.08 -8.91
C GLN A 83 -2.83 24.64 -9.98
N ALA A 84 -2.70 25.92 -10.35
CA ALA A 84 -3.49 26.51 -11.42
C ALA A 84 -3.28 25.78 -12.75
N LEU A 85 -2.04 25.42 -13.06
CA LEU A 85 -1.70 24.63 -14.25
C LEU A 85 -2.27 23.20 -14.18
N ASP A 86 -2.17 22.51 -13.03
CA ASP A 86 -2.78 21.19 -12.84
C ASP A 86 -4.30 21.22 -13.06
N VAL A 87 -4.98 22.25 -12.53
CA VAL A 87 -6.43 22.44 -12.70
C VAL A 87 -6.80 22.67 -14.17
N ALA A 88 -6.03 23.50 -14.89
CA ALA A 88 -6.25 23.72 -16.32
C ALA A 88 -6.11 22.43 -17.12
N MET A 89 -5.02 21.69 -16.90
CA MET A 89 -4.70 20.44 -17.60
C MET A 89 -5.72 19.32 -17.35
N ARG A 90 -6.41 19.32 -16.20
CA ARG A 90 -7.31 18.22 -15.80
C ARG A 90 -8.79 18.50 -16.03
N HIS A 91 -9.15 19.72 -16.40
CA HIS A 91 -10.55 20.18 -16.37
C HIS A 91 -11.45 19.33 -17.26
N LEU A 92 -11.09 19.16 -18.53
CA LEU A 92 -11.88 18.38 -19.49
C LEU A 92 -11.94 16.88 -19.13
N ALA A 93 -10.80 16.31 -18.74
CA ALA A 93 -10.70 14.92 -18.31
C ALA A 93 -11.60 14.64 -17.07
N SER A 94 -11.70 15.60 -16.15
CA SER A 94 -12.56 15.49 -14.96
C SER A 94 -14.05 15.51 -15.27
N MET A 95 -14.44 16.03 -16.44
CA MET A 95 -15.84 16.02 -16.92
C MET A 95 -16.16 14.79 -17.78
N ARG A 96 -15.19 14.29 -18.55
CA ARG A 96 -15.37 13.15 -19.46
C ARG A 96 -15.25 11.79 -18.77
N TYR A 97 -14.36 11.69 -17.79
CA TYR A 97 -14.02 10.42 -17.14
C TYR A 97 -14.44 10.41 -15.67
N THR A 98 -14.32 9.25 -15.03
CA THR A 98 -14.49 9.13 -13.58
C THR A 98 -13.17 9.47 -12.87
N PRO A 99 -13.06 10.63 -12.19
CA PRO A 99 -11.85 11.00 -11.47
C PRO A 99 -11.69 10.16 -10.20
N VAL A 100 -10.50 9.60 -10.03
CA VAL A 100 -10.07 8.85 -8.84
C VAL A 100 -8.70 9.38 -8.42
N GLY A 101 -8.70 10.33 -7.47
CA GLY A 101 -7.47 11.03 -7.07
C GLY A 101 -6.89 11.83 -8.24
N ARG A 102 -5.66 11.49 -8.64
CA ARG A 102 -4.96 12.07 -9.80
C ARG A 102 -5.07 11.20 -11.06
N SER A 103 -5.98 10.22 -11.08
CA SER A 103 -6.21 9.35 -12.23
C SER A 103 -7.64 9.48 -12.75
N PHE A 104 -7.82 9.13 -14.02
CA PHE A 104 -9.09 9.18 -14.75
C PHE A 104 -9.39 7.81 -15.34
N PHE A 105 -10.60 7.30 -15.12
CA PHE A 105 -11.03 5.97 -15.55
C PHE A 105 -12.31 6.03 -16.37
N SER A 106 -12.44 5.14 -17.34
CA SER A 106 -13.64 4.98 -18.17
C SER A 106 -14.20 3.56 -18.07
N PRO A 107 -15.50 3.37 -18.36
CA PRO A 107 -16.05 2.03 -18.54
C PRO A 107 -15.27 1.22 -19.60
N PRO A 108 -15.23 -0.12 -19.48
CA PRO A 108 -14.64 -0.97 -20.49
C PRO A 108 -15.36 -0.87 -21.84
N GLU A 109 -14.60 -0.61 -22.91
CA GLU A 109 -15.07 -0.65 -24.29
C GLU A 109 -14.14 -1.59 -25.08
N GLY A 110 -14.67 -2.66 -25.65
CA GLY A 110 -13.88 -3.66 -26.39
C GLY A 110 -13.02 -4.60 -25.54
N TYR A 111 -13.15 -4.56 -24.20
CA TYR A 111 -12.52 -5.52 -23.29
C TYR A 111 -13.42 -5.84 -22.10
N TYR A 112 -13.25 -7.02 -21.50
CA TYR A 112 -13.99 -7.44 -20.30
C TYR A 112 -13.09 -8.24 -19.36
N HIS A 113 -12.91 -7.73 -18.14
CA HIS A 113 -12.04 -8.34 -17.13
C HIS A 113 -12.76 -8.44 -15.78
N PRO A 114 -13.64 -9.45 -15.61
CA PRO A 114 -14.31 -9.70 -14.34
C PRO A 114 -13.31 -10.19 -13.29
N LEU A 115 -13.46 -9.68 -12.07
CA LEU A 115 -12.69 -10.14 -10.91
C LEU A 115 -13.50 -11.15 -10.06
N GLY A 116 -14.82 -11.23 -10.28
CA GLY A 116 -15.77 -11.96 -9.45
C GLY A 116 -16.16 -11.18 -8.19
N GLY A 117 -17.25 -11.57 -7.53
CA GLY A 117 -17.81 -10.85 -6.38
C GLY A 117 -18.38 -9.47 -6.75
N GLY A 118 -18.90 -9.34 -7.98
CA GLY A 118 -19.52 -8.12 -8.50
C GLY A 118 -18.53 -7.02 -8.88
N ARG A 119 -17.29 -7.40 -9.20
CA ARG A 119 -16.17 -6.47 -9.43
C ARG A 119 -15.52 -6.73 -10.79
N GLU A 120 -14.98 -5.69 -11.39
CA GLU A 120 -14.29 -5.72 -12.68
C GLU A 120 -13.12 -4.72 -12.70
N VAL A 121 -12.24 -4.86 -13.69
CA VAL A 121 -11.10 -3.94 -13.90
C VAL A 121 -11.50 -2.85 -14.89
N TRP A 122 -11.31 -1.58 -14.51
CA TRP A 122 -11.34 -0.46 -15.44
C TRP A 122 -9.92 0.04 -15.68
N PHE A 123 -9.58 0.30 -16.94
CA PHE A 123 -8.37 0.99 -17.32
C PHE A 123 -8.58 2.50 -17.37
N GLY A 124 -7.48 3.22 -17.28
CA GLY A 124 -7.44 4.66 -17.24
C GLY A 124 -6.00 5.15 -17.25
N PHE A 125 -5.81 6.40 -16.86
CA PHE A 125 -4.49 7.01 -16.79
C PHE A 125 -4.34 7.90 -15.56
N HIS A 126 -3.13 7.93 -15.04
CA HIS A 126 -2.69 8.95 -14.10
C HIS A 126 -2.24 10.17 -14.86
N GLN A 127 -2.54 11.35 -14.30
CA GLN A 127 -2.09 12.63 -14.79
C GLN A 127 -1.63 13.49 -13.60
N SER A 128 -0.45 14.07 -13.71
CA SER A 128 -0.01 15.11 -12.80
C SER A 128 0.99 16.05 -13.46
N VAL A 129 0.89 17.33 -13.14
CA VAL A 129 1.87 18.33 -13.52
C VAL A 129 2.98 18.40 -12.47
N ARG A 130 4.25 18.44 -12.89
CA ARG A 130 5.42 18.51 -11.99
C ARG A 130 6.43 19.58 -12.44
N PRO A 131 7.02 20.34 -11.51
CA PRO A 131 8.17 21.18 -11.83
C PRO A 131 9.39 20.29 -12.09
N ALA A 132 10.18 20.65 -13.10
CA ALA A 132 11.48 20.07 -13.36
C ALA A 132 12.43 21.16 -13.84
N MET A 133 13.73 20.84 -13.94
CA MET A 133 14.70 21.79 -14.49
C MET A 133 14.23 22.26 -15.88
N TRP A 134 14.27 23.58 -16.11
CA TRP A 134 13.85 24.28 -17.34
C TRP A 134 12.35 24.37 -17.64
N LYS A 135 11.59 23.27 -17.46
CA LYS A 135 10.18 23.19 -17.92
C LYS A 135 9.29 22.44 -16.93
N MET A 136 7.99 22.73 -17.00
CA MET A 136 6.97 21.90 -16.38
C MET A 136 6.80 20.59 -17.16
N MET A 137 6.61 19.49 -16.43
CA MET A 137 6.44 18.14 -16.98
C MET A 137 5.01 17.65 -16.76
N LEU A 138 4.39 17.13 -17.82
CA LEU A 138 3.14 16.38 -17.74
C LEU A 138 3.47 14.89 -17.55
N ASN A 139 3.32 14.39 -16.34
CA ASN A 139 3.57 12.99 -16.02
C ASN A 139 2.31 12.15 -16.25
N ILE A 140 2.35 11.31 -17.29
CA ILE A 140 1.28 10.40 -17.69
C ILE A 140 1.71 8.94 -17.50
N ASP A 141 0.83 8.13 -16.92
CA ASP A 141 1.04 6.70 -16.79
C ASP A 141 -0.29 5.95 -16.96
N VAL A 142 -0.28 4.80 -17.62
CA VAL A 142 -1.47 3.95 -17.68
C VAL A 142 -1.74 3.33 -16.31
N SER A 143 -3.02 3.23 -15.95
CA SER A 143 -3.46 2.76 -14.64
C SER A 143 -4.67 1.86 -14.77
N ALA A 144 -4.86 0.98 -13.80
CA ALA A 144 -6.00 0.09 -13.72
C ALA A 144 -6.42 -0.07 -12.26
N THR A 145 -7.73 -0.01 -12.00
CA THR A 145 -8.29 -0.20 -10.66
C THR A 145 -9.59 -0.98 -10.72
N ALA A 146 -9.96 -1.58 -9.60
CA ALA A 146 -11.21 -2.32 -9.47
C ALA A 146 -12.41 -1.35 -9.33
N PHE A 147 -13.46 -1.63 -10.09
CA PHE A 147 -14.78 -1.00 -10.00
C PHE A 147 -15.84 -2.08 -9.72
N TYR A 148 -16.98 -1.67 -9.18
CA TYR A 148 -18.16 -2.52 -9.11
C TYR A 148 -18.85 -2.55 -10.46
N LYS A 149 -19.25 -3.74 -10.92
CA LYS A 149 -20.01 -3.93 -12.16
C LYS A 149 -21.35 -3.19 -12.05
N ALA A 150 -21.76 -2.52 -13.13
CA ALA A 150 -23.10 -1.96 -13.24
C ALA A 150 -24.08 -3.08 -13.60
N GLN A 151 -24.74 -3.67 -12.60
CA GLN A 151 -25.56 -4.88 -12.78
C GLN A 151 -26.72 -4.94 -11.77
N PRO A 152 -27.73 -5.80 -12.00
CA PRO A 152 -28.78 -6.05 -11.02
C PRO A 152 -28.22 -6.48 -9.66
N VAL A 153 -28.84 -6.01 -8.57
CA VAL A 153 -28.41 -6.37 -7.22
C VAL A 153 -28.54 -7.88 -6.96
N ILE A 154 -29.50 -8.55 -7.61
CA ILE A 154 -29.62 -10.02 -7.57
C ILE A 154 -28.35 -10.69 -8.13
N GLU A 155 -27.87 -10.30 -9.31
CA GLU A 155 -26.64 -10.84 -9.91
C GLU A 155 -25.42 -10.52 -9.04
N PHE A 156 -25.34 -9.31 -8.50
CA PHE A 156 -24.30 -8.92 -7.55
C PHE A 156 -24.30 -9.81 -6.30
N MET A 157 -25.47 -10.10 -5.73
CA MET A 157 -25.60 -11.02 -4.59
C MET A 157 -25.12 -12.43 -4.96
N CYS A 158 -25.52 -12.94 -6.13
CA CYS A 158 -25.09 -14.25 -6.62
C CYS A 158 -23.57 -14.35 -6.75
N GLU A 159 -22.91 -13.35 -7.34
CA GLU A 159 -21.46 -13.31 -7.44
C GLU A 159 -20.75 -13.24 -6.07
N VAL A 160 -21.32 -12.51 -5.10
CA VAL A 160 -20.74 -12.36 -3.76
C VAL A 160 -20.86 -13.66 -2.94
N LEU A 161 -22.00 -14.35 -3.08
CA LEU A 161 -22.34 -15.56 -2.34
C LEU A 161 -21.96 -16.85 -3.06
N ASP A 162 -21.43 -16.76 -4.28
CA ASP A 162 -21.07 -17.90 -5.15
C ASP A 162 -22.29 -18.79 -5.47
N ILE A 163 -23.44 -18.15 -5.73
CA ILE A 163 -24.68 -18.81 -6.13
C ILE A 163 -24.74 -18.82 -7.65
N ARG A 164 -24.83 -20.01 -8.26
CA ARG A 164 -24.89 -20.16 -9.72
C ARG A 164 -26.23 -19.74 -10.30
N ASN A 165 -27.31 -20.17 -9.66
CA ASN A 165 -28.67 -19.89 -10.07
C ASN A 165 -29.52 -19.57 -8.84
N ILE A 166 -30.14 -18.39 -8.82
CA ILE A 166 -31.00 -17.97 -7.71
C ILE A 166 -32.33 -18.74 -7.69
N ASP A 167 -32.79 -19.21 -8.85
CA ASP A 167 -34.06 -19.92 -9.00
C ASP A 167 -33.98 -21.37 -8.46
N GLU A 168 -32.78 -21.93 -8.32
CA GLU A 168 -32.54 -23.26 -7.74
C GLU A 168 -32.61 -23.26 -6.20
N GLN A 169 -32.63 -22.09 -5.56
CA GLN A 169 -32.58 -21.98 -4.10
C GLN A 169 -33.60 -20.97 -3.55
N PRO A 170 -34.92 -21.26 -3.60
CA PRO A 170 -35.99 -20.35 -3.17
C PRO A 170 -36.14 -20.33 -1.64
N LYS A 171 -35.04 -20.16 -0.90
CA LYS A 171 -35.01 -20.09 0.56
C LYS A 171 -34.45 -18.74 1.00
N PRO A 172 -34.86 -18.21 2.17
CA PRO A 172 -34.21 -17.05 2.76
C PRO A 172 -32.70 -17.28 2.95
N LEU A 173 -31.93 -16.20 2.87
CA LEU A 173 -30.49 -16.27 3.15
C LEU A 173 -30.23 -16.68 4.60
N THR A 174 -29.25 -17.55 4.82
CA THR A 174 -28.73 -17.81 6.17
C THR A 174 -28.13 -16.54 6.77
N ASP A 175 -28.04 -16.46 8.09
CA ASP A 175 -27.45 -15.29 8.75
C ASP A 175 -26.00 -15.03 8.30
N SER A 176 -25.21 -16.09 8.07
CA SER A 176 -23.85 -15.99 7.51
C SER A 176 -23.82 -15.40 6.10
N GLN A 177 -24.67 -15.89 5.20
CA GLN A 177 -24.81 -15.33 3.84
C GLN A 177 -25.27 -13.88 3.87
N ARG A 178 -26.29 -13.56 4.68
CA ARG A 178 -26.82 -12.20 4.82
C ARG A 178 -25.75 -11.25 5.33
N VAL A 179 -24.98 -11.62 6.36
CA VAL A 179 -23.88 -10.80 6.89
C VAL A 179 -22.80 -10.59 5.83
N ARG A 180 -22.40 -11.65 5.10
CA ARG A 180 -21.43 -11.55 4.00
C ARG A 180 -21.90 -10.60 2.90
N PHE A 181 -23.15 -10.72 2.45
CA PHE A 181 -23.76 -9.83 1.46
C PHE A 181 -23.84 -8.38 1.97
N THR A 182 -24.28 -8.19 3.22
CA THR A 182 -24.36 -6.88 3.87
C THR A 182 -22.99 -6.20 3.92
N LYS A 183 -21.96 -6.94 4.33
CA LYS A 183 -20.56 -6.46 4.35
C LYS A 183 -20.11 -5.99 2.98
N GLU A 184 -20.60 -6.56 1.88
CA GLU A 184 -20.23 -6.18 0.52
C GLU A 184 -21.05 -5.01 -0.06
N ILE A 185 -22.37 -5.00 0.11
CA ILE A 185 -23.24 -3.98 -0.48
C ILE A 185 -23.39 -2.69 0.34
N LYS A 186 -23.17 -2.75 1.67
CA LYS A 186 -23.26 -1.56 2.53
C LYS A 186 -22.28 -0.48 2.05
N GLY A 187 -22.81 0.73 1.89
CA GLY A 187 -22.12 1.91 1.40
C GLY A 187 -22.17 2.11 -0.12
N LEU A 188 -22.58 1.10 -0.91
CA LEU A 188 -22.72 1.24 -2.37
C LEU A 188 -23.96 2.04 -2.73
N LYS A 189 -23.92 2.69 -3.89
CA LYS A 189 -25.07 3.36 -4.50
C LYS A 189 -25.81 2.41 -5.41
N VAL A 190 -27.13 2.41 -5.31
CA VAL A 190 -28.05 1.66 -6.16
C VAL A 190 -29.03 2.62 -6.83
N GLU A 191 -29.52 2.26 -8.02
CA GLU A 191 -30.60 2.97 -8.71
C GLU A 191 -31.80 2.06 -8.87
N VAL A 192 -32.99 2.65 -8.78
CA VAL A 192 -34.26 1.91 -8.89
C VAL A 192 -34.71 1.77 -10.34
N THR A 193 -35.36 0.63 -10.64
CA THR A 193 -35.85 0.31 -12.00
C THR A 193 -37.37 0.37 -12.12
N HIS A 194 -38.11 0.43 -11.01
CA HIS A 194 -39.58 0.34 -10.99
C HIS A 194 -40.30 1.68 -11.24
N CYS A 195 -39.58 2.80 -11.39
CA CYS A 195 -40.17 4.13 -11.60
C CYS A 195 -40.01 4.65 -13.05
N GLY A 196 -39.90 3.77 -14.04
CA GLY A 196 -39.81 4.13 -15.46
C GLY A 196 -38.59 5.02 -15.77
N GLN A 197 -38.83 6.24 -16.27
CA GLN A 197 -37.78 7.18 -16.62
C GLN A 197 -37.08 7.82 -15.39
N MET A 198 -37.69 7.77 -14.21
CA MET A 198 -37.06 8.27 -12.97
C MET A 198 -36.10 7.23 -12.38
N LYS A 199 -34.81 7.35 -12.67
CA LYS A 199 -33.75 6.47 -12.15
C LYS A 199 -33.16 6.93 -10.82
N ARG A 200 -34.02 7.11 -9.82
CA ARG A 200 -33.59 7.66 -8.52
C ARG A 200 -32.47 6.83 -7.88
N LYS A 201 -31.40 7.52 -7.47
CA LYS A 201 -30.21 6.92 -6.83
C LYS A 201 -30.27 6.99 -5.32
N TYR A 202 -29.85 5.92 -4.68
CA TYR A 202 -29.82 5.76 -3.24
C TYR A 202 -28.49 5.18 -2.78
N ARG A 203 -28.08 5.45 -1.54
CA ARG A 203 -26.96 4.76 -0.90
C ARG A 203 -27.50 3.73 0.09
N VAL A 204 -27.00 2.51 -0.02
CA VAL A 204 -27.35 1.40 0.88
C VAL A 204 -26.66 1.61 2.22
N CYS A 205 -27.46 1.67 3.28
CA CYS A 205 -26.97 1.77 4.65
C CYS A 205 -27.07 0.44 5.41
N ASN A 206 -28.01 -0.45 5.03
CA ASN A 206 -28.13 -1.77 5.64
C ASN A 206 -28.85 -2.79 4.74
N VAL A 207 -28.91 -4.05 5.19
CA VAL A 207 -29.73 -5.11 4.62
C VAL A 207 -30.62 -5.66 5.73
N THR A 208 -31.93 -5.79 5.46
CA THR A 208 -32.90 -6.22 6.46
C THR A 208 -32.68 -7.68 6.89
N ARG A 209 -33.01 -8.00 8.15
CA ARG A 209 -33.03 -9.39 8.62
C ARG A 209 -34.24 -10.15 8.08
N ARG A 210 -35.40 -9.49 8.03
CA ARG A 210 -36.64 -10.07 7.51
C ARG A 210 -36.67 -10.02 5.98
N PRO A 211 -37.26 -11.02 5.31
CA PRO A 211 -37.47 -11.02 3.87
C PRO A 211 -38.51 -9.98 3.45
N ALA A 212 -38.57 -9.62 2.16
CA ALA A 212 -39.50 -8.62 1.64
C ALA A 212 -40.99 -8.95 1.89
N SER A 213 -41.34 -10.23 1.99
CA SER A 213 -42.67 -10.70 2.36
C SER A 213 -43.07 -10.39 3.81
N HIS A 214 -42.12 -10.21 4.72
CA HIS A 214 -42.35 -10.02 6.16
C HIS A 214 -41.76 -8.73 6.73
N GLN A 215 -40.93 -8.03 5.96
CA GLN A 215 -40.39 -6.73 6.34
C GLN A 215 -41.50 -5.69 6.23
N THR A 216 -41.83 -5.04 7.34
CA THR A 216 -42.86 -4.01 7.42
C THR A 216 -42.26 -2.62 7.58
N PHE A 217 -43.08 -1.61 7.31
CA PHE A 217 -42.83 -0.22 7.64
C PHE A 217 -44.17 0.51 7.87
N PRO A 218 -44.18 1.59 8.66
CA PRO A 218 -45.38 2.39 8.85
C PRO A 218 -45.72 3.15 7.56
N LEU A 219 -46.91 2.90 7.02
CA LEU A 219 -47.46 3.54 5.84
C LEU A 219 -48.74 4.30 6.22
N GLN A 220 -48.77 5.59 5.94
CA GLN A 220 -49.98 6.40 6.12
C GLN A 220 -50.90 6.21 4.90
N LEU A 221 -52.13 5.78 5.15
CA LEU A 221 -53.18 5.63 4.13
C LEU A 221 -53.83 7.00 3.84
N GLU A 222 -54.60 7.08 2.75
CA GLU A 222 -55.36 8.29 2.39
C GLU A 222 -56.40 8.68 3.47
N SER A 223 -56.84 7.73 4.28
CA SER A 223 -57.70 7.96 5.45
C SER A 223 -56.98 8.66 6.62
N GLY A 224 -55.68 8.93 6.51
CA GLY A 224 -54.84 9.48 7.57
C GLY A 224 -54.35 8.45 8.59
N GLN A 225 -54.88 7.22 8.57
CA GLN A 225 -54.47 6.12 9.46
C GLN A 225 -53.11 5.54 9.04
N THR A 226 -52.23 5.30 10.02
CA THR A 226 -50.95 4.60 9.79
C THR A 226 -51.12 3.11 10.01
N VAL A 227 -50.74 2.30 9.02
CA VAL A 227 -50.75 0.84 9.07
C VAL A 227 -49.36 0.28 8.85
N GLU A 228 -49.05 -0.86 9.46
CA GLU A 228 -47.83 -1.61 9.13
C GLU A 228 -48.03 -2.37 7.82
N CYS A 229 -47.41 -1.88 6.75
CA CYS A 229 -47.49 -2.49 5.42
C CYS A 229 -46.20 -3.27 5.14
N THR A 230 -46.31 -4.48 4.59
CA THR A 230 -45.12 -5.21 4.14
C THR A 230 -44.56 -4.60 2.86
N VAL A 231 -43.25 -4.74 2.64
CA VAL A 231 -42.60 -4.28 1.41
C VAL A 231 -43.24 -4.95 0.18
N ALA A 232 -43.50 -6.26 0.24
CA ALA A 232 -44.13 -6.97 -0.88
C ALA A 232 -45.55 -6.46 -1.20
N GLN A 233 -46.41 -6.24 -0.19
CA GLN A 233 -47.75 -5.70 -0.39
C GLN A 233 -47.72 -4.28 -0.95
N TYR A 234 -46.84 -3.43 -0.43
CA TYR A 234 -46.68 -2.07 -0.92
C TYR A 234 -46.31 -2.02 -2.41
N PHE A 235 -45.35 -2.84 -2.85
CA PHE A 235 -44.94 -2.87 -4.25
C PHE A 235 -46.04 -3.42 -5.18
N LYS A 236 -46.82 -4.40 -4.71
CA LYS A 236 -47.97 -4.92 -5.45
C LYS A 236 -49.08 -3.88 -5.57
N GLN A 237 -49.40 -3.14 -4.51
CA GLN A 237 -50.49 -2.16 -4.51
C GLN A 237 -50.10 -0.84 -5.22
N LYS A 238 -48.92 -0.30 -4.93
CA LYS A 238 -48.50 1.03 -5.42
C LYS A 238 -47.97 1.02 -6.85
N TYR A 239 -47.26 -0.04 -7.24
CA TYR A 239 -46.56 -0.13 -8.53
C TYR A 239 -47.06 -1.28 -9.41
N ASN A 240 -48.11 -2.00 -8.98
CA ASN A 240 -48.60 -3.22 -9.63
C ASN A 240 -47.48 -4.26 -9.91
N LEU A 241 -46.47 -4.31 -9.02
CA LEU A 241 -45.27 -5.12 -9.21
C LEU A 241 -45.30 -6.33 -8.28
N GLN A 242 -45.48 -7.51 -8.85
CA GLN A 242 -45.38 -8.77 -8.12
C GLN A 242 -43.93 -9.21 -8.02
N LEU A 243 -43.42 -9.27 -6.80
CA LEU A 243 -42.03 -9.65 -6.56
C LEU A 243 -41.79 -11.12 -6.94
N LYS A 244 -40.71 -11.37 -7.68
CA LYS A 244 -40.26 -12.73 -8.04
C LYS A 244 -39.55 -13.42 -6.86
N TYR A 245 -38.82 -12.65 -6.06
CA TYR A 245 -38.00 -13.14 -4.96
C TYR A 245 -38.43 -12.56 -3.59
N PRO A 246 -39.70 -12.72 -3.17
CA PRO A 246 -40.20 -12.11 -1.92
C PRO A 246 -39.56 -12.72 -0.66
N HIS A 247 -38.89 -13.86 -0.78
CA HIS A 247 -38.16 -14.55 0.29
C HIS A 247 -36.76 -13.95 0.54
N LEU A 248 -36.26 -13.06 -0.33
CA LEU A 248 -34.99 -12.36 -0.16
C LEU A 248 -35.16 -11.11 0.72
N PRO A 249 -34.10 -10.63 1.40
CA PRO A 249 -34.15 -9.40 2.20
C PRO A 249 -34.31 -8.14 1.35
N CYS A 250 -34.50 -7.00 2.01
CA CYS A 250 -34.53 -5.68 1.37
C CYS A 250 -33.23 -4.91 1.65
N LEU A 251 -32.90 -3.98 0.76
CA LEU A 251 -31.90 -2.94 1.02
C LEU A 251 -32.55 -1.82 1.82
N GLN A 252 -31.97 -1.48 2.97
CA GLN A 252 -32.28 -0.23 3.65
C GLN A 252 -31.40 0.88 3.05
N VAL A 253 -32.03 1.97 2.66
CA VAL A 253 -31.35 3.07 1.96
C VAL A 253 -31.63 4.44 2.58
N GLY A 254 -30.73 5.39 2.35
CA GLY A 254 -30.87 6.75 2.87
C GLY A 254 -30.43 6.85 4.33
N GLN A 255 -31.27 7.45 5.18
CA GLN A 255 -30.97 7.62 6.60
C GLN A 255 -31.23 6.31 7.35
N GLU A 256 -30.26 5.84 8.14
CA GLU A 256 -30.39 4.58 8.92
C GLU A 256 -31.54 4.62 9.94
N GLN A 257 -31.91 5.81 10.42
CA GLN A 257 -33.04 6.00 11.33
C GLN A 257 -34.41 5.93 10.63
N LYS A 258 -34.45 5.95 9.29
CA LYS A 258 -35.67 5.88 8.48
C LYS A 258 -35.89 4.48 7.93
N HIS A 259 -37.13 4.21 7.56
CA HIS A 259 -37.63 2.90 7.12
C HIS A 259 -37.86 2.87 5.60
N THR A 260 -36.86 3.27 4.81
CA THR A 260 -36.90 3.17 3.34
C THR A 260 -36.26 1.85 2.91
N TYR A 261 -37.10 0.91 2.48
CA TYR A 261 -36.69 -0.43 2.07
C TYR A 261 -36.95 -0.67 0.59
N LEU A 262 -35.96 -1.22 -0.12
CA LEU A 262 -36.07 -1.57 -1.54
C LEU A 262 -35.85 -3.08 -1.72
N PRO A 263 -36.76 -3.80 -2.41
CA PRO A 263 -36.50 -5.17 -2.86
C PRO A 263 -35.23 -5.25 -3.72
N LEU A 264 -34.50 -6.36 -3.63
CA LEU A 264 -33.25 -6.52 -4.38
C LEU A 264 -33.48 -6.47 -5.91
N GLU A 265 -34.58 -7.06 -6.37
CA GLU A 265 -34.93 -7.19 -7.80
C GLU A 265 -35.30 -5.87 -8.50
N VAL A 266 -35.56 -4.80 -7.75
CA VAL A 266 -35.86 -3.47 -8.31
C VAL A 266 -34.66 -2.51 -8.25
N CYS A 267 -33.46 -3.04 -7.98
CA CYS A 267 -32.24 -2.26 -7.78
C CYS A 267 -31.11 -2.71 -8.72
N ASN A 268 -30.43 -1.76 -9.32
CA ASN A 268 -29.15 -1.95 -10.01
C ASN A 268 -28.01 -1.27 -9.25
N ILE A 269 -26.81 -1.85 -9.28
CA ILE A 269 -25.59 -1.19 -8.83
C ILE A 269 -25.28 -0.04 -9.79
N VAL A 270 -25.13 1.18 -9.27
CA VAL A 270 -24.79 2.36 -10.08
C VAL A 270 -23.38 2.21 -10.66
N ALA A 271 -23.22 2.53 -11.95
CA ALA A 271 -21.93 2.49 -12.65
C ALA A 271 -20.88 3.46 -12.07
N GLY A 272 -19.59 3.21 -12.37
CA GLY A 272 -18.50 4.12 -12.01
C GLY A 272 -18.18 4.18 -10.50
N GLN A 273 -18.58 3.17 -9.73
CA GLN A 273 -18.25 3.08 -8.31
C GLN A 273 -16.96 2.30 -8.09
N ARG A 274 -15.90 3.00 -7.71
CA ARG A 274 -14.61 2.39 -7.37
C ARG A 274 -14.75 1.42 -6.19
N CYS A 275 -14.14 0.24 -6.31
CA CYS A 275 -13.95 -0.67 -5.19
C CYS A 275 -12.82 -0.18 -4.28
N ILE A 276 -13.17 0.31 -3.09
CA ILE A 276 -12.21 0.73 -2.05
C ILE A 276 -11.85 -0.41 -1.10
N LYS A 277 -12.66 -1.47 -1.05
CA LYS A 277 -12.42 -2.63 -0.19
C LYS A 277 -11.22 -3.41 -0.71
N LYS A 278 -10.50 -4.06 0.20
CA LYS A 278 -9.36 -4.90 -0.18
C LYS A 278 -9.85 -6.06 -1.06
N LEU A 279 -9.18 -6.28 -2.18
CA LEU A 279 -9.43 -7.43 -3.04
C LEU A 279 -9.03 -8.73 -2.33
N THR A 280 -9.73 -9.82 -2.66
CA THR A 280 -9.32 -11.16 -2.24
C THR A 280 -8.00 -11.56 -2.92
N ASP A 281 -7.34 -12.61 -2.42
CA ASP A 281 -6.08 -13.08 -3.00
C ASP A 281 -6.28 -13.55 -4.45
N ASN A 282 -7.42 -14.18 -4.75
CA ASN A 282 -7.81 -14.59 -6.11
C ASN A 282 -8.07 -13.37 -7.01
N GLN A 283 -8.87 -12.41 -6.56
CA GLN A 283 -9.12 -11.16 -7.30
C GLN A 283 -7.83 -10.39 -7.58
N THR A 284 -6.92 -10.35 -6.59
CA THR A 284 -5.61 -9.70 -6.75
C THR A 284 -4.77 -10.41 -7.81
N SER A 285 -4.76 -11.74 -7.81
CA SER A 285 -4.08 -12.54 -8.84
C SER A 285 -4.64 -12.27 -10.24
N THR A 286 -5.97 -12.28 -10.40
CA THR A 286 -6.65 -11.97 -11.66
C THR A 286 -6.34 -10.55 -12.13
N MET A 287 -6.40 -9.56 -11.23
CA MET A 287 -6.08 -8.17 -11.52
C MET A 287 -4.62 -8.02 -11.98
N ILE A 288 -3.66 -8.65 -11.29
CA ILE A 288 -2.24 -8.62 -11.69
C ILE A 288 -2.07 -9.24 -13.07
N LYS A 289 -2.71 -10.37 -13.37
CA LYS A 289 -2.62 -11.01 -14.69
C LYS A 289 -3.20 -10.12 -15.80
N ALA A 290 -4.34 -9.47 -15.57
CA ALA A 290 -4.98 -8.60 -16.54
C ALA A 290 -4.17 -7.33 -16.83
N THR A 291 -3.43 -6.82 -15.83
CA THR A 291 -2.78 -5.49 -15.87
C THR A 291 -1.26 -5.54 -16.00
N ALA A 292 -0.64 -6.72 -15.86
CA ALA A 292 0.79 -6.87 -16.08
C ALA A 292 1.12 -6.59 -17.56
N ARG A 293 1.94 -5.57 -17.78
CA ARG A 293 2.48 -5.18 -19.09
C ARG A 293 3.99 -5.08 -19.00
N SER A 294 4.69 -5.62 -19.99
CA SER A 294 6.14 -5.44 -20.11
C SER A 294 6.48 -3.95 -20.22
N ALA A 295 7.72 -3.57 -19.96
CA ALA A 295 8.13 -2.18 -20.09
C ALA A 295 7.94 -1.63 -21.51
N PRO A 296 8.30 -2.36 -22.60
CA PRO A 296 8.01 -1.92 -23.96
C PRO A 296 6.51 -1.78 -24.25
N ASP A 297 5.67 -2.73 -23.82
CA ASP A 297 4.22 -2.65 -24.06
C ASP A 297 3.61 -1.45 -23.34
N ARG A 298 4.01 -1.21 -22.09
CA ARG A 298 3.54 -0.06 -21.32
C ARG A 298 4.02 1.25 -21.94
N GLN A 299 5.25 1.32 -22.42
CA GLN A 299 5.78 2.49 -23.12
C GLN A 299 4.91 2.82 -24.33
N GLU A 300 4.59 1.82 -25.14
CA GLU A 300 3.74 1.95 -26.33
C GLU A 300 2.29 2.34 -25.96
N GLU A 301 1.71 1.75 -24.91
CA GLU A 301 0.39 2.13 -24.41
C GLU A 301 0.35 3.60 -23.97
N ILE A 302 1.38 4.10 -23.28
CA ILE A 302 1.46 5.51 -22.87
C ILE A 302 1.62 6.43 -24.10
N SER A 303 2.51 6.09 -25.04
CA SER A 303 2.72 6.87 -26.27
C SER A 303 1.44 6.94 -27.10
N ARG A 304 0.71 5.83 -27.24
CA ARG A 304 -0.59 5.79 -27.92
C ARG A 304 -1.63 6.64 -27.19
N LEU A 305 -1.66 6.56 -25.86
CA LEU A 305 -2.56 7.38 -25.05
C LEU A 305 -2.30 8.87 -25.25
N MET A 306 -1.05 9.31 -25.26
CA MET A 306 -0.68 10.71 -25.52
C MET A 306 -1.16 11.19 -26.88
N LYS A 307 -0.92 10.41 -27.94
CA LYS A 307 -1.40 10.72 -29.30
C LYS A 307 -2.92 10.82 -29.35
N ASN A 308 -3.64 9.84 -28.80
CA ASN A 308 -5.10 9.80 -28.79
C ASN A 308 -5.73 10.88 -27.89
N ALA A 309 -5.07 11.26 -26.81
CA ALA A 309 -5.56 12.31 -25.91
C ALA A 309 -5.53 13.68 -26.57
N SER A 310 -4.57 13.92 -27.49
CA SER A 310 -4.46 15.14 -28.28
C SER A 310 -4.59 16.40 -27.40
N TYR A 311 -3.80 16.50 -26.33
CA TYR A 311 -3.89 17.58 -25.33
C TYR A 311 -3.86 18.99 -25.96
N ASN A 312 -3.13 19.17 -27.07
CA ASN A 312 -3.05 20.44 -27.79
C ASN A 312 -4.37 20.85 -28.51
N LEU A 313 -5.33 19.94 -28.64
CA LEU A 313 -6.68 20.18 -29.17
C LEU A 313 -7.72 20.41 -28.07
N ASP A 314 -7.35 20.27 -26.80
CA ASP A 314 -8.25 20.55 -25.70
C ASP A 314 -8.56 22.07 -25.66
N PRO A 315 -9.84 22.48 -25.75
CA PRO A 315 -10.21 23.88 -25.86
C PRO A 315 -9.87 24.71 -24.62
N TYR A 316 -9.68 24.08 -23.46
CA TYR A 316 -9.26 24.74 -22.22
C TYR A 316 -7.74 24.85 -22.14
N ILE A 317 -6.99 23.87 -22.67
CA ILE A 317 -5.53 23.96 -22.76
C ILE A 317 -5.12 25.04 -23.77
N GLN A 318 -5.82 25.12 -24.90
CA GLN A 318 -5.65 26.17 -25.92
C GLN A 318 -5.95 27.56 -25.37
N GLU A 319 -7.04 27.70 -24.59
CA GLU A 319 -7.40 28.97 -23.93
C GLU A 319 -6.21 29.52 -23.13
N PHE A 320 -5.59 28.66 -22.31
CA PHE A 320 -4.44 29.01 -21.47
C PHE A 320 -3.10 29.09 -22.23
N GLY A 321 -3.09 28.91 -23.55
CA GLY A 321 -1.89 28.99 -24.37
C GLY A 321 -0.84 27.91 -24.07
N ILE A 322 -1.26 26.80 -23.46
CA ILE A 322 -0.36 25.69 -23.08
C ILE A 322 -0.10 24.82 -24.32
N LYS A 323 1.15 24.35 -24.45
CA LYS A 323 1.54 23.33 -25.44
C LYS A 323 2.22 22.16 -24.76
N VAL A 324 1.83 20.95 -25.14
CA VAL A 324 2.34 19.69 -24.63
C VAL A 324 3.10 18.97 -25.74
N LYS A 325 4.31 18.48 -25.45
CA LYS A 325 5.06 17.61 -26.37
C LYS A 325 4.45 16.21 -26.35
N ASP A 326 4.24 15.60 -27.52
CA ASP A 326 3.60 14.29 -27.63
C ASP A 326 4.55 13.13 -27.32
N ASP A 327 5.86 13.33 -27.53
CA ASP A 327 6.88 12.32 -27.26
C ASP A 327 7.38 12.38 -25.81
N MET A 328 7.78 11.22 -25.28
CA MET A 328 8.42 11.11 -23.98
C MET A 328 9.70 11.96 -23.91
N THR A 329 10.01 12.47 -22.72
CA THR A 329 11.26 13.19 -22.47
C THR A 329 12.43 12.21 -22.51
N GLU A 330 13.43 12.51 -23.33
CA GLU A 330 14.70 11.79 -23.32
C GLU A 330 15.53 12.24 -22.13
N VAL A 331 16.12 11.27 -21.43
CA VAL A 331 16.95 11.51 -20.26
C VAL A 331 18.10 10.51 -20.24
N THR A 332 19.31 11.00 -20.00
CA THR A 332 20.50 10.17 -19.86
C THR A 332 20.61 9.69 -18.43
N GLY A 333 20.37 8.39 -18.20
CA GLY A 333 20.61 7.76 -16.91
C GLY A 333 22.06 7.27 -16.76
N ARG A 334 22.50 7.08 -15.52
CA ARG A 334 23.77 6.42 -15.18
C ARG A 334 23.49 5.07 -14.54
N VAL A 335 24.19 4.01 -14.95
CA VAL A 335 24.08 2.70 -14.29
C VAL A 335 25.19 2.59 -13.25
N LEU A 336 24.81 2.70 -11.97
CA LEU A 336 25.78 2.63 -10.87
C LEU A 336 26.42 1.24 -10.76
N PRO A 337 27.69 1.15 -10.37
CA PRO A 337 28.34 -0.13 -10.11
C PRO A 337 27.73 -0.80 -8.89
N ALA A 338 27.41 -2.09 -9.00
CA ALA A 338 26.94 -2.88 -7.86
C ALA A 338 28.11 -3.16 -6.89
N PRO A 339 27.89 -3.14 -5.56
CA PRO A 339 28.92 -3.51 -4.61
C PRO A 339 29.25 -4.99 -4.67
N ILE A 340 30.49 -5.33 -4.35
CA ILE A 340 30.89 -6.71 -4.07
C ILE A 340 30.46 -7.07 -2.65
N LEU A 341 29.99 -8.31 -2.49
CA LEU A 341 29.53 -8.85 -1.21
C LEU A 341 30.53 -9.88 -0.68
N GLN A 342 30.92 -9.74 0.58
CA GLN A 342 31.83 -10.64 1.26
C GLN A 342 31.04 -11.70 2.05
N TYR A 343 31.36 -12.96 1.79
CA TYR A 343 30.88 -14.12 2.53
C TYR A 343 31.96 -14.66 3.48
N GLY A 344 31.59 -15.65 4.30
CA GLY A 344 32.45 -16.23 5.32
C GLY A 344 32.96 -17.61 4.95
N GLY A 345 33.06 -18.48 5.96
CA GLY A 345 33.63 -19.81 5.81
C GLY A 345 35.15 -19.79 5.63
N ARG A 346 35.73 -20.96 5.33
CA ARG A 346 37.18 -21.11 5.09
C ARG A 346 37.64 -20.38 3.83
N ASN A 347 36.78 -20.31 2.81
CA ASN A 347 37.12 -19.73 1.52
C ASN A 347 36.89 -18.20 1.45
N ARG A 348 36.18 -17.60 2.42
CA ARG A 348 35.84 -16.17 2.46
C ARG A 348 35.45 -15.64 1.07
N ALA A 349 34.54 -16.36 0.41
CA ALA A 349 34.19 -16.09 -0.97
C ALA A 349 33.61 -14.68 -1.15
N ILE A 350 33.82 -14.10 -2.33
CA ILE A 350 33.15 -12.87 -2.75
C ILE A 350 32.03 -13.18 -3.75
N ALA A 351 31.01 -12.34 -3.77
CA ALA A 351 29.95 -12.39 -4.78
C ALA A 351 29.85 -11.03 -5.48
N THR A 352 29.94 -11.05 -6.80
CA THR A 352 29.73 -9.89 -7.66
C THR A 352 28.31 -9.96 -8.22
N PRO A 353 27.40 -9.04 -7.84
CA PRO A 353 26.07 -9.00 -8.43
C PRO A 353 26.14 -8.78 -9.93
N ASN A 354 25.41 -9.60 -10.68
CA ASN A 354 25.20 -9.42 -12.11
C ASN A 354 23.73 -9.11 -12.36
N GLN A 355 23.45 -7.98 -13.03
CA GLN A 355 22.10 -7.49 -13.28
C GLN A 355 21.21 -7.50 -12.01
N GLY A 356 21.78 -7.11 -10.86
CA GLY A 356 21.10 -7.05 -9.56
C GLY A 356 20.85 -8.39 -8.87
N VAL A 357 21.51 -9.48 -9.28
CA VAL A 357 21.35 -10.83 -8.71
C VAL A 357 22.70 -11.48 -8.44
N TRP A 358 22.77 -12.27 -7.36
CA TRP A 358 23.86 -13.22 -7.11
C TRP A 358 23.28 -14.49 -6.49
N ASP A 359 24.13 -15.49 -6.23
CA ASP A 359 23.73 -16.71 -5.53
C ASP A 359 24.74 -17.12 -4.45
N MET A 360 24.36 -18.12 -3.65
CA MET A 360 25.17 -18.69 -2.58
C MET A 360 25.93 -19.97 -2.98
N ARG A 361 25.97 -20.35 -4.26
CA ARG A 361 26.69 -21.56 -4.67
C ARG A 361 28.18 -21.40 -4.37
N GLY A 362 28.74 -22.35 -3.62
CA GLY A 362 30.14 -22.32 -3.16
C GLY A 362 30.43 -21.28 -2.07
N LYS A 363 29.42 -20.70 -1.41
CA LYS A 363 29.58 -19.62 -0.43
C LYS A 363 28.91 -19.99 0.90
N GLN A 364 29.55 -19.61 2.00
CA GLN A 364 29.04 -19.80 3.36
C GLN A 364 28.74 -18.45 4.00
N PHE A 365 27.77 -18.40 4.92
CA PHE A 365 27.44 -17.16 5.62
C PHE A 365 28.66 -16.51 6.27
N TYR A 366 28.70 -15.17 6.29
CA TYR A 366 29.77 -14.41 6.93
C TYR A 366 29.93 -14.80 8.41
N ASN A 367 28.81 -14.85 9.12
CA ASN A 367 28.70 -15.46 10.44
C ASN A 367 27.50 -16.42 10.43
N GLY A 368 27.78 -17.71 10.29
CA GLY A 368 26.77 -18.77 10.27
C GLY A 368 26.54 -19.35 11.66
N ILE A 369 25.27 -19.43 12.08
CA ILE A 369 24.91 -19.98 13.38
C ILE A 369 24.88 -21.52 13.33
N GLU A 370 25.46 -22.15 14.34
CA GLU A 370 25.32 -23.57 14.62
C GLU A 370 24.01 -23.83 15.36
N ILE A 371 23.15 -24.69 14.80
CA ILE A 371 21.83 -25.01 15.35
C ILE A 371 21.91 -26.40 16.00
N LYS A 372 21.92 -26.43 17.33
CA LYS A 372 22.04 -27.63 18.18
C LYS A 372 20.68 -28.12 18.66
N VAL A 373 19.83 -27.23 19.15
CA VAL A 373 18.54 -27.58 19.75
C VAL A 373 17.42 -26.87 18.99
N TRP A 374 16.59 -27.65 18.30
CA TRP A 374 15.51 -27.13 17.45
C TRP A 374 14.34 -28.12 17.38
N ALA A 375 13.14 -27.60 17.12
CA ALA A 375 11.89 -28.37 17.12
C ALA A 375 11.07 -28.16 15.84
N ILE A 376 10.19 -29.11 15.53
CA ILE A 376 9.17 -29.03 14.47
C ILE A 376 7.78 -29.12 15.08
N ALA A 377 6.92 -28.15 14.75
CA ALA A 377 5.49 -28.17 15.04
C ALA A 377 4.70 -28.20 13.71
N CYS A 378 4.03 -29.31 13.42
CA CYS A 378 3.29 -29.49 12.17
C CYS A 378 1.79 -29.26 12.37
N PHE A 379 1.27 -28.14 11.86
CA PHE A 379 -0.16 -27.82 11.87
C PHE A 379 -0.88 -28.23 10.58
N ALA A 380 -0.17 -28.86 9.64
CA ALA A 380 -0.79 -29.48 8.49
C ALA A 380 -1.35 -30.87 8.88
N PRO A 381 -2.50 -31.29 8.33
CA PRO A 381 -3.02 -32.63 8.58
C PRO A 381 -2.01 -33.71 8.19
N GLN A 382 -1.85 -34.73 9.03
CA GLN A 382 -0.89 -35.83 8.81
C GLN A 382 -1.10 -36.55 7.46
N LYS A 383 -2.34 -36.64 6.98
CA LYS A 383 -2.65 -37.20 5.66
C LYS A 383 -2.00 -36.42 4.52
N GLN A 384 -1.90 -35.09 4.65
CA GLN A 384 -1.32 -34.19 3.65
C GLN A 384 0.20 -34.06 3.81
N CYS A 385 0.69 -34.13 5.06
CA CYS A 385 2.11 -34.02 5.38
C CYS A 385 2.48 -35.18 6.30
N ARG A 386 2.87 -36.31 5.71
CA ARG A 386 3.23 -37.53 6.47
C ARG A 386 4.61 -37.40 7.11
N GLU A 387 4.94 -38.31 8.00
CA GLU A 387 6.22 -38.30 8.71
C GLU A 387 7.41 -38.51 7.76
N GLU A 388 7.28 -39.31 6.71
CA GLU A 388 8.35 -39.49 5.72
C GLU A 388 8.64 -38.18 4.97
N VAL A 389 7.60 -37.37 4.72
CA VAL A 389 7.72 -36.05 4.10
C VAL A 389 8.48 -35.09 5.02
N LEU A 390 8.19 -35.12 6.33
CA LEU A 390 8.91 -34.31 7.33
C LEU A 390 10.38 -34.70 7.44
N LYS A 391 10.68 -36.00 7.40
CA LYS A 391 12.04 -36.53 7.44
C LYS A 391 12.84 -36.10 6.20
N ASN A 392 12.27 -36.29 5.00
CA ASN A 392 12.90 -35.85 3.75
C ASN A 392 13.14 -34.33 3.73
N PHE A 393 12.15 -33.53 4.13
CA PHE A 393 12.32 -32.08 4.25
C PHE A 393 13.47 -31.71 5.20
N THR A 394 13.53 -32.37 6.35
CA THR A 394 14.57 -32.15 7.36
C THR A 394 15.95 -32.49 6.82
N ASP A 395 16.12 -33.63 6.17
CA ASP A 395 17.41 -34.06 5.63
C ASP A 395 17.90 -33.12 4.52
N GLN A 396 17.01 -32.70 3.61
CA GLN A 396 17.34 -31.72 2.58
C GLN A 396 17.69 -30.35 3.18
N LEU A 397 16.93 -29.89 4.17
CA LEU A 397 17.21 -28.62 4.85
C LEU A 397 18.57 -28.66 5.57
N ARG A 398 18.86 -29.76 6.28
CA ARG A 398 20.15 -29.96 6.97
C ARG A 398 21.31 -29.92 5.99
N LYS A 399 21.21 -30.61 4.85
CA LYS A 399 22.22 -30.57 3.78
C LYS A 399 22.48 -29.14 3.30
N ILE A 400 21.43 -28.43 2.88
CA ILE A 400 21.56 -27.06 2.35
C ILE A 400 22.05 -26.08 3.44
N SER A 401 21.64 -26.26 4.70
CA SER A 401 22.10 -25.45 5.82
C SER A 401 23.60 -25.61 6.08
N LYS A 402 24.12 -26.84 6.00
CA LYS A 402 25.54 -27.16 6.13
C LYS A 402 26.35 -26.54 4.99
N ASP A 403 25.87 -26.66 3.76
CA ASP A 403 26.51 -26.06 2.58
C ASP A 403 26.59 -24.53 2.70
N ALA A 404 25.56 -23.90 3.28
CA ALA A 404 25.52 -22.47 3.56
C ALA A 404 26.33 -22.05 4.80
N GLY A 405 26.96 -22.98 5.53
CA GLY A 405 27.74 -22.67 6.74
C GLY A 405 26.90 -22.40 7.99
N MET A 406 25.63 -22.80 8.01
CA MET A 406 24.73 -22.77 9.18
C MET A 406 24.35 -24.21 9.56
N PRO A 407 25.27 -25.00 10.14
CA PRO A 407 25.05 -26.42 10.33
C PRO A 407 23.91 -26.68 11.33
N ILE A 408 22.89 -27.44 10.89
CA ILE A 408 21.87 -28.01 11.77
C ILE A 408 22.35 -29.39 12.24
N GLN A 409 22.71 -29.47 13.51
CA GLN A 409 23.17 -30.70 14.14
C GLN A 409 22.00 -31.58 14.60
N GLY A 410 22.18 -32.89 14.43
CA GLY A 410 21.19 -33.88 14.86
C GLY A 410 19.83 -33.78 14.18
N GLN A 411 18.89 -34.55 14.72
CA GLN A 411 17.46 -34.52 14.43
C GLN A 411 16.77 -33.51 15.37
N PRO A 412 15.54 -33.04 15.07
CA PRO A 412 14.85 -32.12 15.98
C PRO A 412 14.60 -32.79 17.33
N CYS A 413 14.75 -32.03 18.43
CA CYS A 413 14.50 -32.53 19.78
C CYS A 413 13.02 -32.82 20.06
N PHE A 414 12.13 -32.28 19.21
CA PHE A 414 10.69 -32.46 19.26
C PHE A 414 10.09 -32.37 17.84
N CYS A 415 9.22 -33.31 17.48
CA CYS A 415 8.46 -33.29 16.24
C CYS A 415 7.04 -33.83 16.49
N LYS A 416 6.02 -32.97 16.45
CA LYS A 416 4.62 -33.37 16.66
C LYS A 416 3.65 -32.63 15.74
N TYR A 417 2.51 -33.28 15.49
CA TYR A 417 1.35 -32.68 14.85
C TYR A 417 0.48 -31.94 15.87
N ALA A 418 -0.14 -30.85 15.44
CA ALA A 418 -1.14 -30.10 16.20
C ALA A 418 -2.23 -29.56 15.28
N GLN A 419 -3.35 -29.14 15.85
CA GLN A 419 -4.46 -28.55 15.11
C GLN A 419 -4.99 -27.32 15.84
N GLY A 420 -5.47 -26.34 15.07
CA GLY A 420 -6.04 -25.10 15.61
C GLY A 420 -5.02 -24.12 16.18
N ALA A 421 -5.45 -22.87 16.37
CA ALA A 421 -4.61 -21.82 16.94
C ALA A 421 -4.39 -22.03 18.46
N ASP A 422 -5.38 -22.61 19.15
CA ASP A 422 -5.34 -22.79 20.61
C ASP A 422 -4.23 -23.75 21.07
N SER A 423 -3.79 -24.65 20.20
CA SER A 423 -2.68 -25.57 20.48
C SER A 423 -1.30 -24.92 20.47
N VAL A 424 -1.16 -23.69 19.92
CA VAL A 424 0.14 -23.03 19.74
C VAL A 424 0.77 -22.65 21.09
N GLU A 425 0.02 -21.95 21.95
CA GLU A 425 0.56 -21.44 23.21
C GLU A 425 0.96 -22.57 24.19
N PRO A 426 0.12 -23.59 24.46
CA PRO A 426 0.49 -24.70 25.32
C PRO A 426 1.73 -25.44 24.81
N MET A 427 1.79 -25.72 23.51
CA MET A 427 2.94 -26.40 22.89
C MET A 427 4.22 -25.57 23.04
N PHE A 428 4.18 -24.27 22.77
CA PHE A 428 5.39 -23.44 22.85
C PHE A 428 5.86 -23.23 24.30
N ARG A 429 4.94 -23.11 25.26
CA ARG A 429 5.28 -23.09 26.69
C ARG A 429 5.97 -24.39 27.10
N HIS A 430 5.42 -25.53 26.70
CA HIS A 430 6.06 -26.83 26.93
C HIS A 430 7.46 -26.88 26.31
N LEU A 431 7.59 -26.49 25.04
CA LEU A 431 8.89 -26.48 24.36
C LEU A 431 9.93 -25.60 25.07
N LYS A 432 9.54 -24.40 25.53
CA LYS A 432 10.44 -23.47 26.25
C LYS A 432 10.92 -24.04 27.58
N ASN A 433 10.05 -24.74 28.31
CA ASN A 433 10.34 -25.25 29.64
C ASN A 433 11.07 -26.60 29.61
N THR A 434 10.80 -27.44 28.61
CA THR A 434 11.34 -28.81 28.53
C THR A 434 12.72 -28.84 27.88
N TYR A 435 12.96 -28.04 26.84
CA TYR A 435 14.19 -28.12 26.04
C TYR A 435 15.09 -26.92 26.32
N SER A 436 16.00 -27.08 27.28
CA SER A 436 17.01 -26.06 27.59
C SER A 436 17.86 -25.74 26.35
N GLY A 437 18.10 -24.45 26.11
CA GLY A 437 18.87 -23.98 24.95
C GLY A 437 18.16 -24.09 23.60
N LEU A 438 16.83 -24.28 23.57
CA LEU A 438 16.05 -24.31 22.33
C LEU A 438 16.24 -23.03 21.51
N GLN A 439 16.78 -23.17 20.29
CA GLN A 439 17.12 -22.06 19.41
C GLN A 439 15.99 -21.72 18.43
N LEU A 440 15.31 -22.72 17.88
CA LEU A 440 14.37 -22.53 16.76
C LEU A 440 13.18 -23.49 16.82
N ILE A 441 12.00 -22.97 16.49
CA ILE A 441 10.83 -23.79 16.15
C ILE A 441 10.49 -23.59 14.66
N ILE A 442 10.58 -24.67 13.88
CA ILE A 442 10.05 -24.72 12.50
C ILE A 442 8.57 -25.09 12.56
N VAL A 443 7.71 -24.25 12.00
CA VAL A 443 6.25 -24.43 12.05
C VAL A 443 5.70 -24.68 10.65
N ILE A 444 5.07 -25.83 10.43
CA ILE A 444 4.52 -26.20 9.13
C ILE A 444 3.03 -25.87 9.09
N LEU A 445 2.60 -25.11 8.07
CA LEU A 445 1.23 -24.59 7.97
C LEU A 445 0.50 -25.10 6.72
N PRO A 446 -0.81 -25.39 6.79
CA PRO A 446 -1.60 -25.91 5.66
C PRO A 446 -1.94 -24.87 4.59
N GLY A 447 -1.41 -23.64 4.68
CA GLY A 447 -1.71 -22.54 3.77
C GLY A 447 -2.01 -21.26 4.54
N LYS A 448 -3.03 -20.51 4.12
CA LYS A 448 -3.52 -19.33 4.84
C LYS A 448 -4.37 -19.79 6.01
N THR A 449 -3.93 -19.50 7.23
CA THR A 449 -4.57 -19.97 8.47
C THR A 449 -4.37 -18.94 9.59
N PRO A 450 -5.33 -18.78 10.53
CA PRO A 450 -5.15 -17.94 11.71
C PRO A 450 -3.97 -18.38 12.59
N VAL A 451 -3.56 -19.66 12.51
CA VAL A 451 -2.41 -20.21 13.25
C VAL A 451 -1.13 -19.39 13.02
N TYR A 452 -0.93 -18.80 11.83
CA TYR A 452 0.25 -17.97 11.58
C TYR A 452 0.31 -16.75 12.52
N ALA A 453 -0.82 -16.06 12.70
CA ALA A 453 -0.88 -14.89 13.57
C ALA A 453 -0.60 -15.29 15.02
N GLU A 454 -1.21 -16.38 15.48
CA GLU A 454 -1.02 -16.88 16.85
C GLU A 454 0.41 -17.35 17.11
N VAL A 455 1.05 -18.05 16.16
CA VAL A 455 2.47 -18.42 16.23
C VAL A 455 3.37 -17.21 16.41
N LYS A 456 3.07 -16.10 15.70
CA LYS A 456 3.84 -14.85 15.81
C LYS A 456 3.54 -14.08 17.07
N ARG A 457 2.30 -14.08 17.56
CA ARG A 457 1.95 -13.51 18.86
C ARG A 457 2.69 -14.26 19.98
N VAL A 458 2.51 -15.58 20.07
CA VAL A 458 3.11 -16.41 21.11
C VAL A 458 4.64 -16.37 21.03
N GLY A 459 5.22 -16.53 19.84
CA GLY A 459 6.67 -16.53 19.65
C GLY A 459 7.31 -15.16 19.89
N ASP A 460 6.81 -14.11 19.23
CA ASP A 460 7.50 -12.81 19.22
C ASP A 460 7.18 -11.98 20.47
N THR A 461 5.94 -12.00 20.99
CA THR A 461 5.48 -11.09 22.06
C THR A 461 5.35 -11.76 23.43
N LEU A 462 4.90 -13.01 23.49
CA LEU A 462 4.64 -13.68 24.77
C LEU A 462 5.84 -14.44 25.33
N LEU A 463 6.51 -15.27 24.51
CA LEU A 463 7.53 -16.20 24.99
C LEU A 463 8.95 -15.88 24.53
N GLY A 464 9.13 -15.01 23.53
CA GLY A 464 10.45 -14.63 23.04
C GLY A 464 11.22 -15.77 22.36
N MET A 465 10.54 -16.53 21.50
CA MET A 465 11.11 -17.71 20.84
C MET A 465 11.21 -17.51 19.32
N ALA A 466 12.35 -17.85 18.73
CA ALA A 466 12.53 -17.74 17.29
C ALA A 466 11.69 -18.78 16.54
N THR A 467 10.85 -18.32 15.61
CA THR A 467 9.94 -19.17 14.84
C THR A 467 10.12 -18.98 13.33
N GLN A 468 10.15 -20.10 12.59
CA GLN A 468 10.21 -20.10 11.13
C GLN A 468 9.06 -20.92 10.54
N CYS A 469 8.05 -20.23 9.99
CA CYS A 469 6.92 -20.88 9.36
C CYS A 469 7.22 -21.29 7.92
N VAL A 470 6.73 -22.45 7.48
CA VAL A 470 6.85 -22.98 6.12
C VAL A 470 5.49 -23.50 5.66
N GLN A 471 5.08 -23.21 4.43
CA GLN A 471 3.85 -23.78 3.87
C GLN A 471 4.06 -25.25 3.54
N VAL A 472 3.06 -26.09 3.81
CA VAL A 472 3.10 -27.54 3.56
C VAL A 472 3.50 -27.89 2.12
N LYS A 473 3.06 -27.11 1.13
CA LYS A 473 3.43 -27.33 -0.28
C LYS A 473 4.96 -27.28 -0.52
N ASN A 474 5.68 -26.45 0.24
CA ASN A 474 7.15 -26.30 0.15
C ASN A 474 7.90 -27.35 0.99
N VAL A 475 7.19 -28.06 1.87
CA VAL A 475 7.70 -29.21 2.64
C VAL A 475 7.53 -30.49 1.81
N VAL A 476 6.34 -30.67 1.21
CA VAL A 476 6.03 -31.77 0.29
C VAL A 476 6.92 -31.74 -0.93
N LYS A 477 7.09 -30.56 -1.55
CA LYS A 477 7.96 -30.37 -2.72
C LYS A 477 9.06 -29.37 -2.39
N THR A 478 10.18 -29.88 -1.92
CA THR A 478 11.37 -29.08 -1.63
C THR A 478 12.12 -28.71 -2.90
N SER A 479 12.66 -27.49 -2.95
CA SER A 479 13.66 -27.11 -3.95
C SER A 479 14.89 -26.48 -3.28
N PRO A 480 16.11 -26.72 -3.77
CA PRO A 480 17.33 -26.16 -3.18
C PRO A 480 17.28 -24.64 -3.02
N GLN A 481 16.74 -23.93 -4.02
CA GLN A 481 16.56 -22.48 -3.97
C GLN A 481 15.62 -22.03 -2.82
N THR A 482 14.51 -22.74 -2.61
CA THR A 482 13.57 -22.42 -1.54
C THR A 482 14.17 -22.68 -0.17
N LEU A 483 14.89 -23.80 -0.01
CA LEU A 483 15.57 -24.15 1.24
C LEU A 483 16.73 -23.19 1.53
N SER A 484 17.52 -22.79 0.52
CA SER A 484 18.57 -21.78 0.66
C SER A 484 18.00 -20.44 1.13
N ASN A 485 16.90 -19.99 0.52
CA ASN A 485 16.18 -18.78 0.97
C ASN A 485 15.57 -18.91 2.37
N LEU A 486 15.24 -20.14 2.79
CA LEU A 486 14.80 -20.41 4.16
C LEU A 486 15.96 -20.28 5.15
N CYS A 487 17.13 -20.83 4.83
CA CYS A 487 18.36 -20.70 5.63
C CYS A 487 18.78 -19.25 5.82
N LEU A 488 18.66 -18.40 4.77
CA LEU A 488 18.91 -16.96 4.87
C LEU A 488 18.14 -16.31 6.03
N LYS A 489 16.86 -16.68 6.19
CA LYS A 489 15.98 -16.15 7.24
C LYS A 489 16.29 -16.75 8.61
N ILE A 490 16.57 -18.06 8.65
CA ILE A 490 16.87 -18.76 9.90
C ILE A 490 18.14 -18.19 10.52
N ASN A 491 19.23 -18.09 9.75
CA ASN A 491 20.52 -17.61 10.24
C ASN A 491 20.38 -16.24 10.92
N VAL A 492 19.71 -15.30 10.25
CA VAL A 492 19.47 -13.93 10.73
C VAL A 492 18.66 -13.90 12.03
N LYS A 493 17.58 -14.70 12.10
CA LYS A 493 16.73 -14.78 13.31
C LYS A 493 17.50 -15.28 14.52
N LEU A 494 18.48 -16.15 14.31
CA LEU A 494 19.30 -16.73 15.36
C LEU A 494 20.57 -15.93 15.69
N GLY A 495 20.76 -14.75 15.08
CA GLY A 495 21.91 -13.91 15.42
C GLY A 495 23.04 -13.87 14.39
N GLY A 496 22.92 -14.62 13.30
CA GLY A 496 23.93 -14.69 12.25
C GLY A 496 24.00 -13.45 11.36
N ILE A 497 25.03 -13.42 10.52
CA ILE A 497 25.26 -12.43 9.46
C ILE A 497 25.41 -13.19 8.14
N ASN A 498 24.52 -12.94 7.18
CA ASN A 498 24.55 -13.71 5.93
C ASN A 498 25.74 -13.32 5.05
N ASN A 499 25.92 -12.02 4.82
CA ASN A 499 27.03 -11.41 4.09
C ASN A 499 27.17 -9.95 4.53
N ILE A 500 28.26 -9.32 4.09
CA ILE A 500 28.52 -7.89 4.31
C ILE A 500 28.95 -7.23 3.00
N LEU A 501 28.84 -5.91 2.93
CA LEU A 501 29.50 -5.14 1.86
C LEU A 501 31.02 -5.25 2.03
N VAL A 502 31.77 -5.34 0.93
CA VAL A 502 33.23 -5.34 0.99
C VAL A 502 33.72 -4.03 1.65
N PRO A 503 34.45 -4.09 2.78
CA PRO A 503 34.64 -2.92 3.64
C PRO A 503 35.32 -1.71 3.00
N HIS A 504 36.27 -1.93 2.09
CA HIS A 504 37.09 -0.89 1.46
C HIS A 504 36.43 -0.23 0.22
N GLN A 505 35.26 -0.71 -0.23
CA GLN A 505 34.49 -0.12 -1.34
C GLN A 505 33.27 0.70 -0.86
N ARG A 506 33.17 0.95 0.45
CA ARG A 506 32.05 1.67 1.05
C ARG A 506 32.32 3.18 1.03
N SER A 507 31.25 3.97 1.13
CA SER A 507 31.34 5.45 1.24
C SER A 507 32.19 5.87 2.46
N ALA A 508 32.77 7.07 2.38
CA ALA A 508 33.57 7.65 3.45
C ALA A 508 32.77 7.83 4.75
N VAL A 509 31.43 7.88 4.69
CA VAL A 509 30.53 7.90 5.85
C VAL A 509 30.83 6.79 6.87
N PHE A 510 31.34 5.64 6.41
CA PHE A 510 31.66 4.49 7.28
C PHE A 510 32.98 4.62 8.04
N GLN A 511 33.79 5.66 7.79
CA GLN A 511 35.05 5.91 8.51
C GLN A 511 34.83 6.35 9.96
N GLN A 512 33.64 6.87 10.28
CA GLN A 512 33.22 7.17 11.63
C GLN A 512 31.95 6.38 11.97
N PRO A 513 31.61 6.22 13.26
CA PRO A 513 30.39 5.53 13.66
C PRO A 513 29.16 6.19 13.04
N VAL A 514 28.37 5.42 12.30
CA VAL A 514 27.14 5.85 11.64
C VAL A 514 26.02 4.85 11.92
N ILE A 515 24.80 5.34 12.16
CA ILE A 515 23.60 4.52 12.28
C ILE A 515 22.67 4.77 11.10
N PHE A 516 22.21 3.67 10.48
CA PHE A 516 21.22 3.70 9.41
C PHE A 516 19.85 3.38 9.99
N LEU A 517 18.93 4.34 9.85
CA LEU A 517 17.56 4.22 10.31
C LEU A 517 16.61 4.04 9.12
N GLY A 518 15.61 3.20 9.29
CA GLY A 518 14.51 3.03 8.34
C GLY A 518 13.18 3.21 9.04
N ALA A 519 12.26 3.97 8.45
CA ALA A 519 10.98 4.28 9.05
C ALA A 519 9.82 4.12 8.05
N ASP A 520 8.71 3.51 8.49
CA ASP A 520 7.49 3.32 7.69
C ASP A 520 6.24 3.48 8.57
N VAL A 521 5.17 3.98 7.95
CA VAL A 521 3.83 4.06 8.55
C VAL A 521 2.85 3.27 7.70
N THR A 522 2.20 2.30 8.32
CA THR A 522 1.22 1.44 7.66
C THR A 522 -0.19 1.72 8.19
N HIS A 523 -1.02 2.32 7.33
CA HIS A 523 -2.41 2.62 7.61
C HIS A 523 -3.33 1.38 7.56
N PRO A 524 -4.48 1.44 8.24
CA PRO A 524 -5.52 0.43 8.07
C PRO A 524 -6.09 0.43 6.64
N PRO A 525 -6.71 -0.68 6.19
CA PRO A 525 -7.37 -0.75 4.90
C PRO A 525 -8.36 0.41 4.67
N ALA A 526 -8.57 0.78 3.40
CA ALA A 526 -9.53 1.83 3.06
C ALA A 526 -10.95 1.45 3.53
N GLY A 527 -11.66 2.41 4.15
CA GLY A 527 -12.98 2.22 4.75
C GLY A 527 -12.95 1.78 6.23
N ASP A 528 -11.80 1.38 6.77
CA ASP A 528 -11.64 1.15 8.22
C ASP A 528 -11.21 2.45 8.89
N GLY A 529 -12.05 2.93 9.81
CA GLY A 529 -11.81 4.11 10.65
C GLY A 529 -11.49 3.78 12.11
N LYS A 530 -11.52 2.50 12.50
CA LYS A 530 -11.32 2.08 13.90
C LYS A 530 -9.91 1.57 14.16
N LYS A 531 -9.30 0.86 13.19
CA LYS A 531 -7.96 0.28 13.38
C LYS A 531 -6.87 1.36 13.40
N PRO A 532 -5.85 1.23 14.25
CA PRO A 532 -4.77 2.21 14.34
C PRO A 532 -3.86 2.15 13.11
N SER A 533 -3.15 3.27 12.87
CA SER A 533 -1.93 3.26 12.06
C SER A 533 -0.80 2.62 12.89
N ILE A 534 0.12 1.96 12.22
CA ILE A 534 1.30 1.36 12.86
C ILE A 534 2.54 2.06 12.35
N THR A 535 3.40 2.51 13.26
CA THR A 535 4.70 3.08 12.93
C THR A 535 5.80 2.11 13.30
N ALA A 536 6.82 2.02 12.47
CA ALA A 536 7.97 1.17 12.72
C ALA A 536 9.25 1.92 12.37
N VAL A 537 10.24 1.85 13.25
CA VAL A 537 11.58 2.37 13.02
C VAL A 537 12.59 1.30 13.35
N VAL A 538 13.50 1.02 12.43
CA VAL A 538 14.62 0.11 12.60
C VAL A 538 15.94 0.87 12.60
N GLY A 539 16.94 0.32 13.27
CA GLY A 539 18.30 0.88 13.26
C GLY A 539 19.35 -0.21 13.06
N SER A 540 20.38 0.07 12.26
CA SER A 540 21.55 -0.80 12.11
C SER A 540 22.28 -0.95 13.44
N MET A 541 22.84 -2.11 13.74
CA MET A 541 23.43 -2.43 15.06
C MET A 541 24.90 -2.84 14.99
N ASP A 542 25.52 -2.69 13.82
CA ASP A 542 26.91 -2.98 13.56
C ASP A 542 27.45 -2.03 12.47
N ALA A 543 28.76 -2.01 12.30
CA ALA A 543 29.42 -1.16 11.31
C ALA A 543 29.32 -1.71 9.88
N HIS A 544 28.67 -2.86 9.64
CA HIS A 544 28.73 -3.52 8.33
C HIS A 544 27.91 -2.85 7.22
N PRO A 545 26.62 -2.43 7.35
CA PRO A 545 25.61 -2.51 8.42
C PRO A 545 24.57 -3.63 8.15
N SER A 546 24.69 -4.79 8.80
CA SER A 546 23.93 -6.01 8.45
C SER A 546 22.78 -6.32 9.42
N ARG A 547 23.04 -6.24 10.73
CA ARG A 547 22.01 -6.50 11.76
C ARG A 547 21.21 -5.25 12.07
N TYR A 548 19.91 -5.42 12.29
CA TYR A 548 18.99 -4.33 12.65
C TYR A 548 18.16 -4.70 13.89
N CYS A 549 17.95 -3.75 14.79
CA CYS A 549 16.90 -3.82 15.83
C CYS A 549 15.69 -3.01 15.39
N ALA A 550 14.53 -3.28 16.01
CA ALA A 550 13.25 -2.70 15.63
C ALA A 550 12.53 -2.09 16.83
N THR A 551 11.84 -0.99 16.57
CA THR A 551 10.85 -0.35 17.46
C THR A 551 9.55 -0.21 16.69
N VAL A 552 8.41 -0.36 17.37
CA VAL A 552 7.08 -0.33 16.74
C VAL A 552 6.05 0.26 17.69
N ARG A 553 5.16 1.11 17.18
CA ARG A 553 4.08 1.75 17.95
C ARG A 553 2.77 1.74 17.18
N VAL A 554 1.67 1.89 17.92
CA VAL A 554 0.35 2.17 17.35
C VAL A 554 0.06 3.65 17.56
N GLN A 555 -0.56 4.29 16.57
CA GLN A 555 -0.94 5.69 16.66
C GLN A 555 -2.30 5.93 16.01
N ARG A 556 -2.76 7.19 16.05
CA ARG A 556 -4.06 7.58 15.51
C ARG A 556 -4.27 7.08 14.07
N PRO A 557 -5.48 6.57 13.74
CA PRO A 557 -5.77 6.11 12.39
C PRO A 557 -5.46 7.18 11.34
N ARG A 558 -4.76 6.78 10.27
CA ARG A 558 -4.40 7.62 9.11
C ARG A 558 -3.49 8.83 9.41
N GLN A 559 -2.87 8.92 10.59
CA GLN A 559 -1.80 9.88 10.84
C GLN A 559 -0.48 9.38 10.23
N GLU A 560 0.18 10.23 9.44
CA GLU A 560 1.46 9.96 8.74
C GLU A 560 2.70 10.32 9.56
N ILE A 561 2.62 11.37 10.39
CA ILE A 561 3.71 11.77 11.30
C ILE A 561 3.92 10.69 12.35
N ILE A 562 5.16 10.24 12.55
CA ILE A 562 5.51 9.28 13.60
C ILE A 562 5.52 10.00 14.96
N GLU A 563 4.48 9.79 15.76
CA GLU A 563 4.24 10.53 17.01
C GLU A 563 5.31 10.25 18.07
N ASP A 564 5.68 8.98 18.24
CA ASP A 564 6.65 8.52 19.24
C ASP A 564 8.10 8.47 18.73
N LEU A 565 8.43 9.19 17.65
CA LEU A 565 9.71 9.03 16.95
C LEU A 565 10.92 9.28 17.86
N SER A 566 10.86 10.30 18.72
CA SER A 566 11.95 10.62 19.66
C SER A 566 12.27 9.43 20.56
N TYR A 567 11.24 8.80 21.12
CA TYR A 567 11.41 7.64 21.98
C TYR A 567 11.96 6.43 21.22
N MET A 568 11.43 6.16 20.02
CA MET A 568 11.88 5.07 19.15
C MET A 568 13.36 5.22 18.74
N VAL A 569 13.78 6.42 18.34
CA VAL A 569 15.17 6.72 17.98
C VAL A 569 16.08 6.59 19.20
N ARG A 570 15.65 7.08 20.38
CA ARG A 570 16.38 6.94 21.63
C ARG A 570 16.67 5.47 21.97
N GLU A 571 15.68 4.59 21.87
CA GLU A 571 15.85 3.15 22.10
C GLU A 571 16.90 2.55 21.16
N LEU A 572 16.86 2.92 19.88
CA LEU A 572 17.81 2.43 18.87
C LEU A 572 19.23 2.96 19.08
N LEU A 573 19.40 4.22 19.47
CA LEU A 573 20.71 4.81 19.79
C LEU A 573 21.34 4.14 21.02
N ILE A 574 20.55 3.90 22.07
CA ILE A 574 21.01 3.15 23.25
C ILE A 574 21.44 1.73 22.86
N GLN A 575 20.63 1.06 22.04
CA GLN A 575 20.93 -0.31 21.61
C GLN A 575 22.16 -0.36 20.69
N PHE A 576 22.34 0.63 19.81
CA PHE A 576 23.54 0.77 18.99
C PHE A 576 24.78 0.88 19.87
N TYR A 577 24.78 1.79 20.85
CA TYR A 577 25.91 1.94 21.78
C TYR A 577 26.20 0.67 22.57
N LYS A 578 25.16 -0.05 23.01
CA LYS A 578 25.32 -1.36 23.67
C LYS A 578 25.97 -2.40 22.76
N SER A 579 25.64 -2.39 21.47
CA SER A 579 26.13 -3.35 20.48
C SER A 579 27.52 -3.02 19.94
N THR A 580 27.87 -1.75 19.79
CA THR A 580 29.11 -1.30 19.12
C THR A 580 30.11 -0.64 20.05
N ARG A 581 29.68 -0.15 21.22
CA ARG A 581 30.43 0.75 22.11
C ARG A 581 30.81 2.09 21.50
N PHE A 582 30.20 2.46 20.37
CA PHE A 582 30.39 3.74 19.72
C PHE A 582 29.10 4.58 19.78
N LYS A 583 29.25 5.89 19.94
CA LYS A 583 28.17 6.86 19.73
C LYS A 583 28.17 7.23 18.24
N PRO A 584 27.03 7.12 17.52
CA PRO A 584 26.96 7.58 16.14
C PRO A 584 27.34 9.05 16.01
N THR A 585 28.26 9.35 15.10
CA THR A 585 28.56 10.73 14.68
C THR A 585 27.59 11.21 13.60
N ARG A 586 26.95 10.26 12.91
CA ARG A 586 25.99 10.50 11.82
C ARG A 586 24.75 9.61 11.95
N ILE A 587 23.60 10.17 11.62
CA ILE A 587 22.32 9.46 11.53
C ILE A 587 21.80 9.59 10.09
N ILE A 588 21.70 8.47 9.38
CA ILE A 588 21.15 8.42 8.01
C ILE A 588 19.75 7.83 8.08
N PHE A 589 18.73 8.64 7.84
CA PHE A 589 17.33 8.30 8.05
C PHE A 589 16.58 8.15 6.73
N TYR A 590 16.15 6.92 6.40
CA TYR A 590 15.31 6.62 5.25
C TYR A 590 13.83 6.50 5.66
N ARG A 591 13.01 7.48 5.25
CA ARG A 591 11.57 7.55 5.55
C ARG A 591 10.73 7.10 4.36
N ASP A 592 10.00 5.99 4.47
CA ASP A 592 9.22 5.42 3.36
C ASP A 592 7.77 5.95 3.30
N GLY A 593 7.32 6.34 2.10
CA GLY A 593 5.89 6.39 1.80
C GLY A 593 5.17 7.69 2.15
N VAL A 594 5.90 8.78 2.37
CA VAL A 594 5.32 10.09 2.69
C VAL A 594 4.67 10.72 1.45
N PRO A 595 3.42 11.22 1.53
CA PRO A 595 2.82 12.01 0.44
C PRO A 595 3.53 13.36 0.25
N GLU A 596 3.78 13.76 -1.01
CA GLU A 596 4.51 15.02 -1.33
C GLU A 596 3.92 16.25 -0.65
N GLY A 597 2.59 16.39 -0.63
CA GLY A 597 1.90 17.52 -0.01
C GLY A 597 2.01 17.60 1.52
N GLN A 598 2.64 16.61 2.17
CA GLN A 598 2.89 16.59 3.61
C GLN A 598 4.39 16.60 3.97
N LEU A 599 5.29 16.65 2.98
CA LEU A 599 6.74 16.60 3.21
C LEU A 599 7.23 17.66 4.20
N PRO A 600 6.89 18.96 4.07
CA PRO A 600 7.41 19.99 4.98
C PRO A 600 6.95 19.78 6.42
N GLN A 601 5.68 19.40 6.61
CA GLN A 601 5.11 19.16 7.93
C GLN A 601 5.78 17.95 8.60
N ILE A 602 5.93 16.84 7.87
CA ILE A 602 6.55 15.62 8.39
C ILE A 602 8.03 15.85 8.72
N LEU A 603 8.77 16.53 7.84
CA LEU A 603 10.16 16.91 8.12
C LEU A 603 10.27 17.70 9.42
N HIS A 604 9.45 18.73 9.60
CA HIS A 604 9.50 19.59 10.77
C HIS A 604 9.39 18.80 12.08
N TYR A 605 8.35 17.97 12.23
CA TYR A 605 8.14 17.21 13.46
C TYR A 605 9.15 16.08 13.62
N GLU A 606 9.44 15.32 12.56
CA GLU A 606 10.28 14.13 12.68
C GLU A 606 11.78 14.49 12.84
N LEU A 607 12.28 15.53 12.17
CA LEU A 607 13.66 16.00 12.37
C LEU A 607 13.87 16.52 13.80
N LEU A 608 12.92 17.30 14.33
CA LEU A 608 12.96 17.76 15.71
C LEU A 608 12.91 16.60 16.70
N ALA A 609 12.12 15.56 16.43
CA ALA A 609 12.06 14.38 17.28
C ALA A 609 13.39 13.59 17.28
N ILE A 610 14.09 13.48 16.15
CA ILE A 610 15.43 12.85 16.09
C ILE A 610 16.43 13.66 16.91
N ARG A 611 16.43 15.00 16.78
CA ARG A 611 17.29 15.89 17.57
C ARG A 611 16.99 15.80 19.06
N ASP A 612 15.71 15.83 19.44
CA ASP A 612 15.25 15.67 20.82
C ASP A 612 15.72 14.35 21.44
N ALA A 613 15.68 13.24 20.68
CA ALA A 613 16.21 11.96 21.13
C ALA A 613 17.71 12.01 21.46
N CYS A 614 18.50 12.74 20.67
CA CYS A 614 19.93 12.89 20.88
C CYS A 614 20.22 13.75 22.12
N ILE A 615 19.57 14.91 22.24
CA ILE A 615 19.74 15.82 23.38
C ILE A 615 19.29 15.19 24.72
N LYS A 616 18.22 14.38 24.70
CA LYS A 616 17.77 13.63 25.89
C LYS A 616 18.71 12.51 26.33
N LEU A 617 19.60 12.05 25.45
CA LEU A 617 20.62 11.07 25.82
C LEU A 617 21.83 11.73 26.48
N GLU A 618 22.27 12.85 25.92
CA GLU A 618 23.44 13.59 26.39
C GLU A 618 23.34 15.05 25.96
N LYS A 619 23.55 15.95 26.91
CA LYS A 619 23.63 17.39 26.66
C LYS A 619 24.78 17.62 25.67
N ASP A 620 24.50 18.28 24.55
CA ASP A 620 25.44 18.54 23.43
C ASP A 620 25.72 17.39 22.46
N TYR A 621 25.06 16.23 22.59
CA TYR A 621 25.14 15.19 21.56
C TYR A 621 24.33 15.57 20.31
N GLN A 622 25.04 16.06 19.29
CA GLN A 622 24.47 16.59 18.05
C GLN A 622 25.08 15.90 16.81
N PRO A 623 24.74 14.62 16.55
CA PRO A 623 25.22 13.93 15.35
C PRO A 623 24.64 14.58 14.08
N GLY A 624 25.38 14.55 12.98
CA GLY A 624 24.89 15.04 11.69
C GLY A 624 23.75 14.18 11.16
N ILE A 625 22.60 14.77 10.84
CA ILE A 625 21.41 14.06 10.35
C ILE A 625 21.29 14.24 8.83
N THR A 626 21.09 13.14 8.11
CA THR A 626 20.65 13.15 6.70
C THR A 626 19.27 12.50 6.62
N TYR A 627 18.26 13.28 6.23
CA TYR A 627 16.86 12.85 6.17
C TYR A 627 16.43 12.66 4.71
N ILE A 628 16.11 11.41 4.35
CA ILE A 628 15.84 11.00 2.98
C ILE A 628 14.46 10.35 2.91
N VAL A 629 13.55 10.95 2.16
CA VAL A 629 12.26 10.31 1.86
C VAL A 629 12.41 9.37 0.69
N VAL A 630 11.91 8.14 0.84
CA VAL A 630 11.86 7.12 -0.21
C VAL A 630 10.42 6.94 -0.67
N GLN A 631 10.17 7.22 -1.95
CA GLN A 631 8.87 7.01 -2.57
C GLN A 631 8.97 5.94 -3.66
N LYS A 632 8.36 4.78 -3.41
CA LYS A 632 8.19 3.72 -4.41
C LYS A 632 6.86 3.83 -5.19
N ARG A 633 5.88 4.53 -4.62
CA ARG A 633 4.50 4.61 -5.14
C ARG A 633 4.28 5.95 -5.85
N HIS A 634 4.88 6.10 -7.02
CA HIS A 634 4.66 7.23 -7.94
C HIS A 634 4.41 6.73 -9.37
N HIS A 635 4.21 7.67 -10.28
CA HIS A 635 3.84 7.40 -11.67
C HIS A 635 4.97 7.62 -12.68
N THR A 636 6.13 8.14 -12.26
CA THR A 636 7.35 8.15 -13.10
C THR A 636 7.74 6.73 -13.53
N ARG A 637 7.94 6.53 -14.83
CA ARG A 637 8.46 5.31 -15.44
C ARG A 637 9.67 5.66 -16.30
N LEU A 638 10.64 4.75 -16.35
CA LEU A 638 11.85 4.88 -17.14
C LEU A 638 11.93 3.68 -18.08
N PHE A 639 12.26 3.94 -19.34
CA PHE A 639 12.33 2.96 -20.41
C PHE A 639 13.67 3.11 -21.14
N CYS A 640 14.24 2.01 -21.63
CA CYS A 640 15.44 2.09 -22.46
C CYS A 640 15.09 2.70 -23.81
N ALA A 641 15.81 3.76 -24.21
CA ALA A 641 15.71 4.33 -25.55
C ALA A 641 16.23 3.34 -26.60
N ASP A 642 17.42 2.76 -26.37
CA ASP A 642 17.92 1.64 -27.15
C ASP A 642 17.21 0.33 -26.75
N LYS A 643 16.77 -0.42 -27.76
CA LYS A 643 16.15 -1.73 -27.59
C LYS A 643 17.15 -2.78 -27.07
N ASN A 644 18.45 -2.62 -27.33
CA ASN A 644 19.48 -3.56 -26.93
C ASN A 644 19.81 -3.51 -25.43
N GLU A 645 19.54 -2.39 -24.76
CA GLU A 645 19.74 -2.26 -23.31
C GLU A 645 18.61 -2.87 -22.47
N ARG A 646 17.56 -3.41 -23.12
CA ARG A 646 16.41 -3.99 -22.44
C ARG A 646 16.78 -5.32 -21.79
N ILE A 647 16.56 -5.44 -20.49
CA ILE A 647 16.93 -6.64 -19.73
C ILE A 647 15.74 -7.60 -19.55
N GLY A 648 15.97 -8.85 -19.97
CA GLY A 648 15.06 -9.98 -19.76
C GLY A 648 13.74 -9.88 -20.51
N LYS A 649 12.83 -10.84 -20.26
CA LYS A 649 11.53 -10.92 -20.93
C LYS A 649 10.63 -9.69 -20.71
N SER A 650 10.80 -9.01 -19.58
CA SER A 650 10.03 -7.83 -19.23
C SER A 650 10.54 -6.56 -19.93
N GLY A 651 11.75 -6.59 -20.50
CA GLY A 651 12.36 -5.51 -21.27
C GLY A 651 12.65 -4.23 -20.46
N ASN A 652 12.98 -4.36 -19.18
CA ASN A 652 13.20 -3.21 -18.29
C ASN A 652 14.61 -2.63 -18.38
N ILE A 653 14.76 -1.43 -17.82
CA ILE A 653 16.07 -0.81 -17.52
C ILE A 653 16.92 -1.68 -16.56
N PRO A 654 18.27 -1.60 -16.64
CA PRO A 654 19.16 -2.32 -15.74
C PRO A 654 19.04 -1.89 -14.28
N ALA A 655 19.32 -2.83 -13.38
CA ALA A 655 19.49 -2.52 -11.96
C ALA A 655 20.67 -1.55 -11.78
N GLY A 656 20.48 -0.49 -10.99
CA GLY A 656 21.48 0.57 -10.79
C GLY A 656 21.25 1.80 -11.66
N THR A 657 20.30 1.77 -12.61
CA THR A 657 19.91 2.95 -13.39
C THR A 657 19.45 4.07 -12.47
N THR A 658 20.14 5.20 -12.57
CA THR A 658 19.99 6.40 -11.73
C THR A 658 19.76 7.62 -12.61
N VAL A 659 18.79 8.45 -12.23
CA VAL A 659 18.44 9.68 -12.93
C VAL A 659 18.29 10.80 -11.92
N ASP A 660 19.15 11.81 -12.02
CA ASP A 660 19.18 13.01 -11.18
C ASP A 660 19.11 14.31 -12.00
N THR A 661 18.82 14.21 -13.30
CA THR A 661 18.71 15.35 -14.23
C THR A 661 17.40 15.33 -14.99
N ASN A 662 17.06 16.46 -15.63
CA ASN A 662 15.94 16.67 -16.57
C ASN A 662 14.53 16.56 -15.97
N ILE A 663 14.23 15.48 -15.25
CA ILE A 663 12.90 15.14 -14.73
C ILE A 663 12.80 15.20 -13.19
N THR A 664 13.90 15.53 -12.53
CA THR A 664 14.02 15.81 -11.09
C THR A 664 13.66 17.24 -10.74
N HIS A 665 13.59 17.57 -9.45
CA HIS A 665 13.26 18.90 -8.96
C HIS A 665 14.27 19.94 -9.50
N PRO A 666 13.83 21.18 -9.83
CA PRO A 666 14.72 22.19 -10.42
C PRO A 666 15.93 22.58 -9.55
N PHE A 667 15.82 22.52 -8.23
CA PHE A 667 16.90 22.98 -7.32
C PHE A 667 16.99 22.19 -6.00
N GLU A 668 16.08 21.27 -5.73
CA GLU A 668 16.15 20.43 -4.51
C GLU A 668 16.98 19.20 -4.83
N PHE A 669 17.49 18.54 -3.79
CA PHE A 669 18.29 17.35 -3.97
C PHE A 669 17.41 16.10 -4.00
N ASP A 670 17.03 15.68 -5.20
CA ASP A 670 16.29 14.45 -5.44
C ASP A 670 16.85 13.63 -6.61
N PHE A 671 16.60 12.32 -6.58
CA PHE A 671 17.03 11.41 -7.65
C PHE A 671 16.18 10.15 -7.70
N TYR A 672 16.05 9.58 -8.88
CA TYR A 672 15.49 8.25 -9.11
C TYR A 672 16.59 7.20 -9.14
N LEU A 673 16.40 6.08 -8.46
CA LEU A 673 17.27 4.90 -8.54
C LEU A 673 16.42 3.63 -8.72
N CYS A 674 16.57 2.98 -9.87
CA CYS A 674 16.05 1.64 -10.12
C CYS A 674 17.04 0.59 -9.65
N SER A 675 17.09 0.34 -8.34
CA SER A 675 18.09 -0.56 -7.75
C SER A 675 17.88 -2.06 -8.04
N HIS A 676 16.77 -2.47 -8.65
CA HIS A 676 16.37 -3.88 -8.73
C HIS A 676 16.18 -4.33 -10.18
N ALA A 677 16.34 -5.63 -10.42
CA ALA A 677 16.02 -6.24 -11.71
C ALA A 677 14.51 -6.36 -11.90
N GLY A 678 14.00 -5.88 -13.04
CA GLY A 678 12.59 -5.99 -13.43
C GLY A 678 12.21 -7.40 -13.87
N ILE A 679 11.75 -8.25 -12.95
CA ILE A 679 11.40 -9.65 -13.28
C ILE A 679 10.09 -9.74 -14.08
N GLN A 680 9.10 -8.92 -13.72
CA GLN A 680 7.76 -8.94 -14.30
C GLN A 680 7.21 -7.52 -14.35
N GLY A 681 6.47 -7.24 -15.41
CA GLY A 681 5.81 -5.95 -15.58
C GLY A 681 6.82 -4.84 -15.91
N THR A 682 6.45 -3.61 -15.60
CA THR A 682 7.33 -2.44 -15.68
C THR A 682 7.84 -2.06 -14.29
N SER A 683 9.14 -1.86 -14.16
CA SER A 683 9.81 -1.53 -12.90
C SER A 683 9.39 -0.15 -12.42
N ARG A 684 9.40 0.02 -11.09
CA ARG A 684 9.16 1.32 -10.45
C ARG A 684 10.48 1.82 -9.88
N PRO A 685 11.17 2.78 -10.55
CA PRO A 685 12.42 3.33 -10.04
C PRO A 685 12.12 4.11 -8.77
N SER A 686 12.70 3.77 -7.63
CA SER A 686 12.40 4.47 -6.38
C SER A 686 12.92 5.90 -6.43
N HIS A 687 12.12 6.84 -5.94
CA HIS A 687 12.45 8.26 -5.86
C HIS A 687 12.95 8.59 -4.45
N TYR A 688 14.09 9.27 -4.37
CA TYR A 688 14.73 9.69 -3.14
C TYR A 688 14.74 11.22 -3.09
N TYR A 689 14.15 11.80 -2.05
CA TYR A 689 14.18 13.25 -1.76
C TYR A 689 15.00 13.48 -0.50
N VAL A 690 16.09 14.26 -0.61
CA VAL A 690 16.90 14.67 0.53
C VAL A 690 16.31 15.95 1.10
N LEU A 691 15.60 15.82 2.21
CA LEU A 691 14.91 16.94 2.86
C LEU A 691 15.79 17.70 3.86
N TRP A 692 16.84 17.03 4.36
CA TRP A 692 17.79 17.63 5.28
C TRP A 692 19.13 16.90 5.17
N ASP A 693 20.25 17.63 5.23
CA ASP A 693 21.58 17.02 5.20
C ASP A 693 22.65 17.84 5.93
N ASP A 694 22.90 17.50 7.19
CA ASP A 694 24.01 18.06 7.96
C ASP A 694 25.36 17.47 7.52
N ASN A 695 25.36 16.31 6.85
CA ASN A 695 26.56 15.54 6.51
C ASN A 695 27.21 15.93 5.18
N ARG A 696 26.57 16.84 4.42
CA ARG A 696 27.09 17.42 3.17
C ARG A 696 27.45 16.37 2.11
N PHE A 697 26.57 15.40 1.92
CA PHE A 697 26.76 14.38 0.90
C PHE A 697 26.82 14.99 -0.50
N THR A 698 27.73 14.46 -1.31
CA THR A 698 27.65 14.64 -2.77
C THR A 698 26.56 13.74 -3.36
N ALA A 699 26.09 14.09 -4.57
CA ALA A 699 25.14 13.25 -5.32
C ALA A 699 25.65 11.82 -5.48
N ASP A 700 26.89 11.65 -5.96
CA ASP A 700 27.47 10.33 -6.18
C ASP A 700 27.61 9.52 -4.89
N GLU A 701 28.10 10.13 -3.80
CA GLU A 701 28.28 9.43 -2.54
C GLU A 701 26.93 8.90 -2.00
N LEU A 702 25.89 9.74 -2.01
CA LEU A 702 24.58 9.36 -1.49
C LEU A 702 23.87 8.35 -2.37
N GLN A 703 23.97 8.49 -3.69
CA GLN A 703 23.38 7.56 -4.66
C GLN A 703 24.03 6.18 -4.57
N ILE A 704 25.37 6.13 -4.50
CA ILE A 704 26.12 4.88 -4.31
C ILE A 704 25.78 4.26 -2.96
N LEU A 705 25.81 5.02 -1.85
CA LEU A 705 25.43 4.53 -0.53
C LEU A 705 24.03 3.91 -0.52
N THR A 706 23.06 4.63 -1.11
CA THR A 706 21.67 4.17 -1.24
C THR A 706 21.59 2.87 -2.04
N TYR A 707 22.33 2.76 -3.14
CA TYR A 707 22.38 1.55 -3.95
C TYR A 707 23.05 0.38 -3.20
N GLN A 708 24.11 0.63 -2.44
CA GLN A 708 24.77 -0.37 -1.61
C GLN A 708 23.83 -0.94 -0.54
N LEU A 709 23.05 -0.09 0.13
CA LEU A 709 22.04 -0.52 1.11
C LEU A 709 20.89 -1.34 0.51
N CYS A 710 20.68 -1.29 -0.82
CA CYS A 710 19.76 -2.19 -1.51
C CYS A 710 20.29 -3.63 -1.64
N HIS A 711 21.59 -3.87 -1.39
CA HIS A 711 22.22 -5.19 -1.45
C HIS A 711 22.39 -5.85 -0.07
N THR A 712 22.12 -5.14 1.02
CA THR A 712 22.24 -5.66 2.40
C THR A 712 20.96 -6.30 2.92
N TYR A 713 19.95 -6.47 2.07
CA TYR A 713 18.68 -7.09 2.44
C TYR A 713 18.80 -8.62 2.57
N VAL A 714 18.63 -9.12 3.78
CA VAL A 714 19.06 -10.48 4.13
C VAL A 714 18.15 -11.61 3.64
N ARG A 715 16.96 -11.33 3.12
CA ARG A 715 15.97 -12.38 2.77
C ARG A 715 16.15 -12.97 1.37
N CYS A 716 17.04 -12.41 0.55
CA CYS A 716 17.35 -12.91 -0.79
C CYS A 716 18.75 -12.48 -1.23
N THR A 717 19.32 -13.19 -2.20
CA THR A 717 20.57 -12.80 -2.87
C THR A 717 20.31 -11.91 -4.08
N ARG A 718 19.61 -10.80 -3.86
CA ARG A 718 19.21 -9.85 -4.90
C ARG A 718 19.28 -8.43 -4.38
N SER A 719 19.59 -7.49 -5.27
CA SER A 719 19.36 -6.07 -4.98
C SER A 719 17.87 -5.79 -4.96
N VAL A 720 17.38 -5.26 -3.84
CA VAL A 720 15.96 -4.93 -3.66
C VAL A 720 15.66 -3.49 -4.06
N SER A 721 14.37 -3.18 -4.27
CA SER A 721 13.94 -1.90 -4.86
C SER A 721 14.10 -0.66 -3.96
N ILE A 722 14.32 -0.84 -2.66
CA ILE A 722 14.51 0.23 -1.67
C ILE A 722 15.57 -0.25 -0.66
N PRO A 723 16.26 0.64 0.06
CA PRO A 723 17.27 0.25 1.04
C PRO A 723 16.73 -0.74 2.08
N ALA A 724 17.57 -1.68 2.48
CA ALA A 724 17.24 -2.67 3.52
C ALA A 724 16.58 -2.06 4.77
N PRO A 725 17.04 -0.94 5.38
CA PRO A 725 16.37 -0.32 6.52
C PRO A 725 14.89 0.03 6.26
N ALA A 726 14.57 0.67 5.13
CA ALA A 726 13.19 1.00 4.76
C ALA A 726 12.35 -0.27 4.54
N TYR A 727 12.92 -1.29 3.90
CA TYR A 727 12.27 -2.59 3.71
C TYR A 727 11.98 -3.28 5.04
N TYR A 728 12.91 -3.23 6.00
CA TYR A 728 12.74 -3.82 7.32
C TYR A 728 11.68 -3.11 8.15
N ALA A 729 11.62 -1.77 8.13
CA ALA A 729 10.55 -1.01 8.79
C ALA A 729 9.16 -1.46 8.34
N ARG A 730 8.97 -1.68 7.04
CA ARG A 730 7.73 -2.28 6.49
C ARG A 730 7.44 -3.67 7.03
N LEU A 731 8.45 -4.54 7.13
CA LEU A 731 8.26 -5.89 7.68
C LEU A 731 7.84 -5.86 9.15
N VAL A 732 8.40 -4.93 9.93
CA VAL A 732 8.04 -4.71 11.34
C VAL A 732 6.60 -4.22 11.46
N ALA A 733 6.20 -3.20 10.68
CA ALA A 733 4.83 -2.69 10.69
C ALA A 733 3.80 -3.77 10.28
N PHE A 734 4.11 -4.57 9.25
CA PHE A 734 3.27 -5.70 8.88
C PHE A 734 3.22 -6.79 9.94
N ARG A 735 4.33 -7.06 10.66
CA ARG A 735 4.34 -8.02 11.75
C ARG A 735 3.46 -7.58 12.92
N ALA A 736 3.55 -6.32 13.32
CA ALA A 736 2.67 -5.76 14.35
C ALA A 736 1.19 -5.82 13.95
N ARG A 737 0.86 -5.68 12.66
CA ARG A 737 -0.52 -5.90 12.19
C ARG A 737 -1.01 -7.33 12.45
N TYR A 738 -0.14 -8.34 12.37
CA TYR A 738 -0.46 -9.71 12.74
C TYR A 738 -0.60 -9.89 14.26
N HIS A 739 0.18 -9.17 15.06
CA HIS A 739 0.06 -9.19 16.53
C HIS A 739 -1.25 -8.57 17.03
N LEU A 740 -1.81 -7.63 16.25
CA LEU A 740 -3.12 -7.00 16.51
C LEU A 740 -4.32 -7.83 16.00
N VAL A 741 -4.10 -9.03 15.46
CA VAL A 741 -5.21 -9.92 15.07
C VAL A 741 -5.77 -10.56 16.32
N ASP A 742 -7.04 -10.32 16.60
CA ASP A 742 -7.72 -10.88 17.76
C ASP A 742 -8.06 -12.37 17.59
N LYS A 743 -8.16 -13.04 18.74
CA LYS A 743 -8.74 -14.39 18.86
C LYS A 743 -10.25 -14.41 18.63
N GLU A 744 -10.93 -13.27 18.76
CA GLU A 744 -12.33 -13.12 18.39
C GLU A 744 -12.44 -13.17 16.87
N HIS A 745 -12.71 -14.37 16.39
CA HIS A 745 -13.02 -14.64 15.02
C HIS A 745 -14.06 -13.65 14.48
N ASP A 746 -13.79 -13.16 13.27
CA ASP A 746 -14.79 -12.69 12.30
C ASP A 746 -15.60 -13.89 11.74
N SER A 747 -15.88 -14.90 12.59
CA SER A 747 -16.78 -16.03 12.34
C SER A 747 -18.17 -15.60 12.77
N GLY A 748 -19.13 -15.76 11.86
CA GLY A 748 -20.53 -15.45 12.10
C GLY A 748 -21.20 -16.38 13.11
N GLU A 749 -20.80 -16.30 14.38
CA GLU A 749 -21.58 -16.79 15.50
C GLU A 749 -21.93 -15.60 16.38
N GLY A 750 -23.19 -15.18 16.26
CA GLY A 750 -23.76 -14.16 17.11
C GLY A 750 -23.98 -14.70 18.50
N SER A 751 -23.34 -14.06 19.48
CA SER A 751 -24.03 -13.75 20.73
C SER A 751 -23.85 -12.25 20.98
N HIS A 752 -24.98 -11.54 20.94
CA HIS A 752 -25.04 -10.16 21.39
C HIS A 752 -24.87 -10.17 22.91
N ILE A 753 -23.67 -9.82 23.39
CA ILE A 753 -23.58 -9.11 24.66
C ILE A 753 -23.65 -7.63 24.30
N SER A 754 -24.77 -7.02 24.68
CA SER A 754 -24.98 -5.58 24.67
C SER A 754 -23.99 -4.90 25.62
N GLY A 755 -22.78 -4.68 25.13
CA GLY A 755 -21.80 -3.76 25.68
C GLY A 755 -21.38 -2.81 24.57
N GLN A 756 -21.56 -1.51 24.77
CA GLN A 756 -20.96 -0.48 23.94
C GLN A 756 -19.44 -0.73 23.92
N SER A 757 -18.90 -1.41 22.89
CA SER A 757 -17.47 -1.40 22.64
C SER A 757 -17.11 -0.07 21.99
N ASN A 758 -17.08 0.97 22.85
CA ASN A 758 -16.18 2.09 22.66
C ASN A 758 -14.81 1.53 22.27
N GLY A 759 -14.17 2.18 21.29
CA GLY A 759 -12.92 1.71 20.68
C GLY A 759 -11.95 1.19 21.74
N ARG A 760 -11.31 0.05 21.46
CA ARG A 760 -10.35 -0.58 22.38
C ARG A 760 -9.43 0.46 22.98
N ASP A 761 -9.19 0.31 24.27
CA ASP A 761 -8.20 1.09 25.00
C ASP A 761 -6.88 1.14 24.20
N PRO A 762 -6.41 2.34 23.80
CA PRO A 762 -5.12 2.52 23.14
C PRO A 762 -3.98 1.79 23.85
N GLN A 763 -4.03 1.65 25.17
CA GLN A 763 -3.03 0.95 25.96
C GLN A 763 -2.98 -0.56 25.67
N ALA A 764 -4.14 -1.19 25.47
CA ALA A 764 -4.21 -2.60 25.09
C ALA A 764 -3.61 -2.85 23.69
N LEU A 765 -3.87 -1.95 22.74
CA LEU A 765 -3.29 -2.01 21.39
C LEU A 765 -1.77 -1.81 21.43
N ALA A 766 -1.27 -0.90 22.27
CA ALA A 766 0.16 -0.69 22.46
C ALA A 766 0.85 -1.92 23.07
N LYS A 767 0.25 -2.54 24.08
CA LYS A 767 0.76 -3.78 24.69
C LYS A 767 0.81 -4.94 23.70
N ALA A 768 -0.18 -5.06 22.81
CA ALA A 768 -0.25 -6.15 21.84
C ALA A 768 0.90 -6.15 20.82
N VAL A 769 1.45 -4.97 20.49
CA VAL A 769 2.59 -4.85 19.54
C VAL A 769 3.96 -4.87 20.23
N GLN A 770 4.00 -4.82 21.56
CA GLN A 770 5.25 -4.88 22.31
C GLN A 770 5.80 -6.30 22.28
N VAL A 771 7.03 -6.45 21.77
CA VAL A 771 7.69 -7.76 21.71
C VAL A 771 8.32 -8.14 23.04
N HIS A 772 8.54 -9.44 23.25
CA HIS A 772 9.20 -9.96 24.44
C HIS A 772 10.62 -9.41 24.59
N GLN A 773 11.15 -9.33 25.82
CA GLN A 773 12.51 -8.82 26.10
C GLN A 773 13.59 -9.54 25.27
N ASP A 774 13.52 -10.86 25.20
CA ASP A 774 14.43 -11.68 24.39
C ASP A 774 14.29 -11.44 22.87
N THR A 775 13.16 -10.90 22.42
CA THR A 775 12.89 -10.58 21.01
C THR A 775 13.40 -9.19 20.63
N LEU A 776 13.50 -8.24 21.57
CA LEU A 776 13.82 -6.83 21.29
C LEU A 776 15.12 -6.63 20.49
N ARG A 777 16.11 -7.50 20.71
CA ARG A 777 17.45 -7.42 20.08
C ARG A 777 17.60 -8.34 18.86
N THR A 778 16.49 -8.88 18.35
CA THR A 778 16.48 -9.87 17.27
C THR A 778 15.87 -9.30 16.00
N MET A 779 16.20 -9.91 14.86
CA MET A 779 15.55 -9.64 13.58
C MET A 779 14.34 -10.56 13.37
N TYR A 780 13.43 -10.64 14.36
CA TYR A 780 12.24 -11.50 14.34
C TYR A 780 11.33 -11.26 13.12
N PHE A 781 11.35 -10.03 12.59
CA PHE A 781 10.60 -9.58 11.41
C PHE A 781 11.10 -10.20 10.09
N ALA A 782 12.29 -10.82 10.07
CA ALA A 782 12.93 -11.39 8.88
C ALA A 782 12.18 -12.53 8.20
#